data_AF-A0AAU5GXF8-F1
#
_entry.id   AF-A0AAU5GXF8-F1
#
_cell.length_a   1.000
_cell.length_b   1.000
_cell.length_c   1.000
_cell.angle_alpha   90.00
_cell.angle_beta   90.00
_cell.angle_gamma   90.00
#
_symmetry.space_group_name_H-M   'P 1'
#
loop_
_entity.id
_entity.type
_entity.pdbx_description
1 polymer ?
#
loop_
_entity_poly.entity_id
_entity_poly.type
_entity_poly.pdbx_seq_one_letter_code
_entity_poly.pdbx_strand_id
1 'polypeptide(L)'
;MTEPEAALARTSPDEAAARLLQWWHGETPGPGSPWTHLVDAGGHGGRRPVLDSVHEAVPESVLLDVTGLSSEEVIRRVSESAGVDPGTRDRSRWLLDMRRLPARRLVLLANVHRMGGTRRSHEPERLLGGILPALCLPDGLRVVAQLRTAEPLQPSATGSQVVRADRAEPGADVPDVPDALRALALAEPRVVPLPVWVELALALGLEDENETTLNALADRSPQWFAVHEDGVAFADEGLAEVIRERTGPEVLTRLNGRLLDRLRESAPRLRHAEGWPAAGPTGAYAAAGLAMHAVQAGRFEELLADGGLVAYLPQTSLMDAARDAAPGFGAVPGNTAAADAMYLWPYGVIPPRQAEWASWLQLMATARNDHAFAAAIADSGLELPWKARWTKWRPPGGCHVRYLLPGANGLTEVRWQGRPAVAGLNNWTEQTTVRDLATGELLAGPWDDGDIPAEHHTDLTWPPGSGQDGPGPVTFEDLDDAVPDGADVHYSLLASPALTAGELVIIGGTGGVFALEPAKGTEFTGLNSPNTAPLSGPYAAVADATTPVDAPPPGPADLAELYGPGAIRVLADDEIPAALTDDAARRTLARFGLPALNDQWGLGISPWGEDGFDVFAEVPWPSDPGIQAPAETGPFLRIGWWMGGALVVDGPTGHVLRIPSEPGEDHLAALPAATGLENFLTMVALWITGLRTKAAIENRDETHLLTQHVLGALWAADTTGGDAPAWSYAFLND
;
A
#
# COMPACT_ATOMS: atom_id res chain seq x y z
N MET A 1 22.92 -25.04 -2.37
CA MET A 1 22.52 -25.80 -3.57
C MET A 1 22.76 -27.27 -3.29
N THR A 2 21.73 -27.93 -2.75
CA THR A 2 21.67 -29.35 -2.36
C THR A 2 20.21 -29.75 -2.55
N GLU A 3 19.96 -30.84 -3.29
CA GLU A 3 18.64 -31.36 -3.70
C GLU A 3 17.61 -31.41 -2.56
N PRO A 4 16.33 -31.16 -2.89
CA PRO A 4 15.35 -32.21 -2.65
C PRO A 4 14.31 -32.27 -3.79
N GLU A 5 14.71 -32.79 -4.94
CA GLU A 5 13.78 -33.17 -6.01
C GLU A 5 13.72 -34.70 -6.14
N ALA A 6 13.66 -35.39 -4.99
CA ALA A 6 13.24 -36.78 -4.99
C ALA A 6 11.81 -36.82 -5.55
N ALA A 7 11.70 -37.27 -6.79
CA ALA A 7 10.47 -37.40 -7.56
C ALA A 7 9.32 -37.97 -6.71
N LEU A 8 8.45 -37.07 -6.23
CA LEU A 8 7.17 -37.44 -5.62
C LEU A 8 6.32 -38.12 -6.71
N ALA A 9 6.29 -39.45 -6.67
CA ALA A 9 5.60 -40.30 -7.65
C ALA A 9 4.13 -39.89 -7.78
N ARG A 10 3.71 -39.71 -9.04
CA ARG A 10 2.31 -39.47 -9.43
C ARG A 10 1.44 -40.63 -8.95
N THR A 11 0.24 -40.32 -8.45
CA THR A 11 -0.65 -41.32 -7.81
C THR A 11 -2.07 -41.24 -8.32
N SER A 12 -2.79 -42.37 -8.32
CA SER A 12 -4.21 -42.40 -8.65
C SER A 12 -5.05 -41.50 -7.72
N PRO A 13 -6.26 -41.06 -8.12
CA PRO A 13 -7.13 -40.25 -7.27
C PRO A 13 -7.42 -40.89 -5.89
N ASP A 14 -7.61 -42.22 -5.85
CA ASP A 14 -7.87 -42.95 -4.61
C ASP A 14 -6.63 -42.97 -3.70
N GLU A 15 -5.44 -43.16 -4.27
CA GLU A 15 -4.17 -43.08 -3.53
C GLU A 15 -3.89 -41.65 -3.05
N ALA A 16 -4.23 -40.63 -3.85
CA ALA A 16 -4.10 -39.24 -3.45
C ALA A 16 -5.02 -38.90 -2.27
N ALA A 17 -6.28 -39.37 -2.30
CA ALA A 17 -7.20 -39.23 -1.18
C ALA A 17 -6.69 -39.96 0.07
N ALA A 18 -6.18 -41.19 -0.07
CA ALA A 18 -5.58 -41.94 1.03
C ALA A 18 -4.36 -41.23 1.64
N ARG A 19 -3.49 -40.62 0.82
CA ARG A 19 -2.35 -39.82 1.28
C ARG A 19 -2.79 -38.57 2.05
N LEU A 20 -3.83 -37.87 1.58
CA LEU A 20 -4.39 -36.72 2.29
C LEU A 20 -5.01 -37.13 3.64
N LEU A 21 -5.67 -38.29 3.70
CA LEU A 21 -6.19 -38.84 4.96
C LEU A 21 -5.05 -39.22 5.93
N GLN A 22 -3.97 -39.84 5.45
CA GLN A 22 -2.78 -40.13 6.29
C GLN A 22 -2.14 -38.85 6.84
N TRP A 23 -2.03 -37.80 6.03
CA TRP A 23 -1.60 -36.48 6.48
C TRP A 23 -2.57 -35.89 7.51
N TRP A 24 -3.88 -36.04 7.30
CA TRP A 24 -4.90 -35.63 8.25
C TRP A 24 -4.87 -36.44 9.57
N HIS A 25 -4.46 -37.70 9.56
CA HIS A 25 -4.32 -38.47 10.81
C HIS A 25 -2.96 -38.26 11.51
N GLY A 26 -2.03 -37.53 10.88
CA GLY A 26 -0.69 -37.32 11.43
C GLY A 26 0.21 -38.55 11.28
N GLU A 27 -0.12 -39.45 10.36
CA GLU A 27 0.60 -40.71 10.10
C GLU A 27 1.79 -40.50 9.13
N THR A 28 2.07 -39.25 8.75
CA THR A 28 3.16 -38.89 7.85
C THR A 28 4.48 -38.65 8.61
N PRO A 29 5.64 -39.11 8.10
CA PRO A 29 6.92 -38.90 8.78
C PRO A 29 7.36 -37.42 8.75
N GLY A 30 7.64 -36.84 9.93
CA GLY A 30 8.17 -35.47 10.10
C GLY A 30 7.24 -34.56 10.93
N PRO A 31 7.68 -33.33 11.30
CA PRO A 31 6.78 -32.34 11.88
C PRO A 31 5.72 -31.97 10.83
N GLY A 32 4.51 -32.52 10.97
CA GLY A 32 3.46 -32.38 9.96
C GLY A 32 3.02 -30.92 9.80
N SER A 33 3.25 -30.34 8.62
CA SER A 33 2.72 -29.01 8.28
C SER A 33 1.20 -28.99 8.42
N PRO A 34 0.62 -27.90 8.96
CA PRO A 34 -0.82 -27.79 9.11
C PRO A 34 -1.54 -27.49 7.79
N TRP A 35 -0.84 -27.30 6.67
CA TRP A 35 -1.43 -27.26 5.33
C TRP A 35 -0.70 -28.15 4.32
N THR A 36 -1.42 -28.54 3.27
CA THR A 36 -0.93 -29.37 2.17
C THR A 36 -1.54 -28.94 0.84
N HIS A 37 -0.85 -29.21 -0.26
CA HIS A 37 -1.30 -28.88 -1.61
C HIS A 37 -1.68 -30.15 -2.36
N LEU A 38 -2.87 -30.14 -2.96
CA LEU A 38 -3.30 -31.13 -3.94
C LEU A 38 -3.08 -30.55 -5.33
N VAL A 39 -2.11 -31.06 -6.07
CA VAL A 39 -1.93 -30.71 -7.49
C VAL A 39 -2.71 -31.71 -8.33
N ASP A 40 -3.72 -31.21 -9.02
CA ASP A 40 -4.60 -31.96 -9.91
C ASP A 40 -4.55 -31.33 -11.30
N ALA A 41 -3.74 -31.91 -12.18
CA ALA A 41 -3.60 -31.46 -13.56
C ALA A 41 -4.82 -31.81 -14.43
N GLY A 42 -5.75 -32.63 -13.93
CA GLY A 42 -6.91 -33.14 -14.63
C GLY A 42 -8.12 -32.20 -14.56
N GLY A 43 -7.95 -30.93 -14.93
CA GLY A 43 -8.99 -29.90 -14.84
C GLY A 43 -10.04 -29.95 -15.96
N HIS A 44 -10.55 -31.11 -16.38
CA HIS A 44 -11.67 -31.17 -17.32
C HIS A 44 -12.94 -31.70 -16.64
N GLY A 45 -13.92 -30.80 -16.44
CA GLY A 45 -15.28 -31.09 -16.02
C GLY A 45 -15.69 -30.63 -14.62
N GLY A 46 -14.91 -29.76 -13.96
CA GLY A 46 -15.23 -29.24 -12.62
C GLY A 46 -15.34 -30.28 -11.49
N ARG A 47 -15.05 -31.56 -11.76
CA ARG A 47 -15.13 -32.66 -10.80
C ARG A 47 -13.89 -32.66 -9.93
N ARG A 48 -14.08 -32.90 -8.63
CA ARG A 48 -13.01 -32.85 -7.63
C ARG A 48 -12.93 -34.18 -6.87
N PRO A 49 -12.76 -35.32 -7.58
CA PRO A 49 -12.99 -36.64 -7.03
C PRO A 49 -12.12 -36.91 -5.79
N VAL A 50 -10.89 -36.37 -5.74
CA VAL A 50 -10.02 -36.51 -4.57
C VAL A 50 -10.56 -35.76 -3.35
N LEU A 51 -10.96 -34.49 -3.52
CA LEU A 51 -11.51 -33.69 -2.42
C LEU A 51 -12.87 -34.21 -1.98
N ASP A 52 -13.72 -34.62 -2.93
CA ASP A 52 -15.03 -35.21 -2.64
C ASP A 52 -14.85 -36.50 -1.82
N SER A 53 -13.95 -37.40 -2.21
CA SER A 53 -13.62 -38.61 -1.45
C SER A 53 -13.08 -38.32 -0.05
N VAL A 54 -12.24 -37.29 0.12
CA VAL A 54 -11.75 -36.88 1.45
C VAL A 54 -12.89 -36.29 2.29
N HIS A 55 -13.77 -35.49 1.70
CA HIS A 55 -14.92 -34.90 2.38
C HIS A 55 -15.92 -35.97 2.84
N GLU A 56 -16.16 -36.99 2.02
CA GLU A 56 -16.99 -38.14 2.38
C GLU A 56 -16.38 -38.96 3.54
N ALA A 57 -15.06 -39.11 3.56
CA ALA A 57 -14.33 -39.83 4.61
C ALA A 57 -14.20 -39.03 5.92
N VAL A 58 -14.29 -37.69 5.86
CA VAL A 58 -14.22 -36.78 7.02
C VAL A 58 -15.44 -35.86 6.99
N PRO A 59 -16.63 -36.32 7.43
CA PRO A 59 -17.89 -35.59 7.27
C PRO A 59 -17.92 -34.22 7.98
N GLU A 60 -17.09 -34.02 9.00
CA GLU A 60 -16.93 -32.76 9.71
C GLU A 60 -16.02 -31.73 8.99
N SER A 61 -15.47 -32.10 7.83
CA SER A 61 -14.67 -31.19 7.02
C SER A 61 -15.54 -30.18 6.26
N VAL A 62 -14.94 -29.05 5.89
CA VAL A 62 -15.61 -28.01 5.10
C VAL A 62 -15.02 -28.01 3.70
N LEU A 63 -15.83 -28.30 2.68
CA LEU A 63 -15.44 -28.21 1.27
C LEU A 63 -15.93 -26.89 0.67
N LEU A 64 -15.00 -26.05 0.23
CA LEU A 64 -15.29 -24.72 -0.33
C LEU A 64 -14.71 -24.58 -1.73
N ASP A 65 -15.56 -24.27 -2.72
CA ASP A 65 -15.11 -23.76 -4.02
C ASP A 65 -14.74 -22.29 -3.89
N VAL A 66 -13.48 -21.96 -4.19
CA VAL A 66 -12.98 -20.58 -4.08
C VAL A 66 -12.88 -19.88 -5.43
N THR A 67 -13.43 -20.46 -6.50
CA THR A 67 -13.48 -19.81 -7.82
C THR A 67 -14.15 -18.43 -7.71
N GLY A 68 -13.45 -17.40 -8.19
CA GLY A 68 -13.96 -16.02 -8.18
C GLY A 68 -13.88 -15.29 -6.82
N LEU A 69 -13.54 -15.99 -5.73
CA LEU A 69 -13.50 -15.37 -4.40
C LEU A 69 -12.17 -14.68 -4.15
N SER A 70 -12.22 -13.52 -3.49
CA SER A 70 -11.03 -12.87 -2.91
C SER A 70 -10.55 -13.62 -1.67
N SER A 71 -9.30 -13.38 -1.27
CA SER A 71 -8.75 -13.97 -0.04
C SER A 71 -9.50 -13.53 1.21
N GLU A 72 -10.03 -12.30 1.23
CA GLU A 72 -10.86 -11.78 2.33
C GLU A 72 -12.14 -12.59 2.49
N GLU A 73 -12.83 -12.88 1.37
CA GLU A 73 -14.04 -13.70 1.37
C GLU A 73 -13.76 -15.15 1.76
N VAL A 74 -12.62 -15.71 1.33
CA VAL A 74 -12.21 -17.06 1.73
C VAL A 74 -11.99 -17.11 3.24
N ILE A 75 -11.24 -16.17 3.83
CA ILE A 75 -11.04 -16.11 5.28
C ILE A 75 -12.38 -16.02 5.99
N ARG A 76 -13.25 -15.10 5.58
CA ARG A 76 -14.56 -14.91 6.21
C ARG A 76 -15.38 -16.21 6.19
N ARG A 77 -15.50 -16.87 5.03
CA ARG A 77 -16.25 -18.14 4.91
C ARG A 77 -15.62 -19.27 5.74
N VAL A 78 -14.29 -19.35 5.80
CA VAL A 78 -13.58 -20.33 6.61
C VAL A 78 -13.81 -20.08 8.10
N SER A 79 -13.68 -18.83 8.56
CA SER A 79 -13.94 -18.43 9.95
C SER A 79 -15.39 -18.69 10.36
N GLU A 80 -16.35 -18.30 9.54
CA GLU A 80 -17.78 -18.56 9.75
C GLU A 80 -18.04 -20.07 9.88
N SER A 81 -17.44 -20.90 9.03
CA SER A 81 -17.56 -22.36 9.09
C SER A 81 -16.93 -22.97 10.34
N ALA A 82 -15.92 -22.31 10.91
CA ALA A 82 -15.27 -22.69 12.16
C ALA A 82 -16.03 -22.17 13.41
N GLY A 83 -17.08 -21.36 13.23
CA GLY A 83 -17.84 -20.73 14.32
C GLY A 83 -17.13 -19.55 14.96
N VAL A 84 -16.14 -18.96 14.28
CA VAL A 84 -15.43 -17.75 14.71
C VAL A 84 -16.03 -16.57 13.96
N ASP A 85 -16.48 -15.55 14.69
CA ASP A 85 -16.92 -14.30 14.11
C ASP A 85 -15.70 -13.42 13.77
N PRO A 86 -15.39 -13.20 12.49
CA PRO A 86 -14.27 -12.34 12.12
C PRO A 86 -14.59 -10.85 12.28
N GLY A 87 -15.84 -10.46 12.55
CA GLY A 87 -16.29 -9.07 12.62
C GLY A 87 -15.81 -8.26 13.83
N THR A 88 -14.90 -8.79 14.65
CA THR A 88 -14.30 -8.02 15.74
C THR A 88 -13.36 -6.96 15.20
N ARG A 89 -13.40 -5.74 15.76
CA ARG A 89 -12.54 -4.60 15.36
C ARG A 89 -11.03 -4.88 15.40
N ASP A 90 -10.61 -5.96 16.05
CA ASP A 90 -9.21 -6.33 16.23
C ASP A 90 -8.82 -7.52 15.35
N ARG A 91 -8.01 -7.25 14.31
CA ARG A 91 -7.42 -8.27 13.42
C ARG A 91 -6.63 -9.34 14.18
N SER A 92 -6.04 -9.01 15.32
CA SER A 92 -5.28 -9.97 16.12
C SER A 92 -6.20 -10.95 16.85
N ARG A 93 -7.42 -10.51 17.17
CA ARG A 93 -8.36 -11.26 18.00
C ARG A 93 -8.98 -12.43 17.26
N TRP A 94 -9.43 -12.26 16.01
CA TRP A 94 -9.99 -13.39 15.24
C TRP A 94 -8.93 -14.47 14.99
N LEU A 95 -7.68 -14.09 14.70
CA LEU A 95 -6.57 -15.04 14.57
C LEU A 95 -6.37 -15.81 15.87
N LEU A 96 -6.33 -15.10 17.02
CA LEU A 96 -6.23 -15.72 18.33
C LEU A 96 -7.40 -16.68 18.63
N ASP A 97 -8.62 -16.32 18.23
CA ASP A 97 -9.80 -17.17 18.41
C ASP A 97 -9.73 -18.41 17.52
N MET A 98 -9.25 -18.27 16.27
CA MET A 98 -8.91 -19.41 15.41
C MET A 98 -7.82 -20.30 16.03
N ARG A 99 -6.85 -19.73 16.75
CA ARG A 99 -5.82 -20.50 17.49
C ARG A 99 -6.37 -21.27 18.68
N ARG A 100 -7.51 -20.84 19.23
CA ARG A 100 -8.12 -21.42 20.44
C ARG A 100 -9.21 -22.44 20.13
N LEU A 101 -9.38 -22.81 18.86
CA LEU A 101 -10.35 -23.82 18.46
C LEU A 101 -10.11 -25.12 19.25
N PRO A 102 -11.14 -25.66 19.94
CA PRO A 102 -11.00 -26.75 20.91
C PRO A 102 -10.74 -28.12 20.27
N ALA A 103 -10.80 -28.22 18.94
CA ALA A 103 -10.55 -29.43 18.19
C ALA A 103 -9.96 -29.12 16.81
N ARG A 104 -9.20 -30.07 16.28
CA ARG A 104 -8.63 -30.02 14.94
C ARG A 104 -9.76 -29.97 13.89
N ARG A 105 -9.69 -29.05 12.92
CA ARG A 105 -10.69 -28.88 11.84
C ARG A 105 -10.02 -29.04 10.47
N LEU A 106 -10.74 -29.62 9.51
CA LEU A 106 -10.26 -29.80 8.13
C LEU A 106 -11.05 -28.92 7.16
N VAL A 107 -10.35 -28.11 6.39
CA VAL A 107 -10.90 -27.30 5.29
C VAL A 107 -10.28 -27.75 3.97
N LEU A 108 -11.12 -27.99 2.98
CA LEU A 108 -10.76 -28.38 1.64
C LEU A 108 -11.09 -27.23 0.70
N LEU A 109 -10.07 -26.55 0.18
CA LEU A 109 -10.20 -25.44 -0.75
C LEU A 109 -10.04 -25.95 -2.18
N ALA A 110 -11.12 -25.88 -2.93
CA ALA A 110 -11.19 -26.31 -4.32
C ALA A 110 -10.92 -25.15 -5.28
N ASN A 111 -10.24 -25.42 -6.39
CA ASN A 111 -9.97 -24.44 -7.46
C ASN A 111 -9.24 -23.17 -6.98
N VAL A 112 -8.24 -23.31 -6.09
CA VAL A 112 -7.50 -22.16 -5.54
C VAL A 112 -6.85 -21.31 -6.64
N HIS A 113 -6.37 -21.95 -7.71
CA HIS A 113 -5.82 -21.28 -8.90
C HIS A 113 -6.84 -20.40 -9.67
N ARG A 114 -8.13 -20.45 -9.35
CA ARG A 114 -9.20 -19.64 -9.97
C ARG A 114 -9.76 -18.56 -9.05
N MET A 115 -9.10 -18.27 -7.93
CA MET A 115 -9.49 -17.19 -7.04
C MET A 115 -9.42 -15.81 -7.71
N GLY A 116 -10.23 -14.89 -7.18
CA GLY A 116 -10.37 -13.50 -7.62
C GLY A 116 -11.18 -13.32 -8.91
N GLY A 117 -11.52 -12.05 -9.18
CA GLY A 117 -12.50 -11.67 -10.20
C GLY A 117 -12.07 -11.93 -11.64
N THR A 118 -10.78 -12.06 -11.89
CA THR A 118 -10.20 -12.24 -13.23
C THR A 118 -9.48 -13.59 -13.38
N ARG A 119 -9.24 -14.02 -14.62
CA ARG A 119 -8.46 -15.24 -14.92
C ARG A 119 -6.97 -15.11 -14.59
N ARG A 120 -6.46 -13.89 -14.41
CA ARG A 120 -5.07 -13.55 -14.08
C ARG A 120 -4.90 -12.95 -12.70
N SER A 121 -5.89 -13.13 -11.83
CA SER A 121 -5.87 -12.63 -10.47
C SER A 121 -4.70 -13.20 -9.65
N HIS A 122 -4.14 -12.36 -8.78
CA HIS A 122 -3.07 -12.67 -7.84
C HIS A 122 -3.59 -13.20 -6.49
N GLU A 123 -4.90 -13.23 -6.27
CA GLU A 123 -5.51 -13.78 -5.04
C GLU A 123 -5.03 -15.22 -4.68
N PRO A 124 -4.78 -16.14 -5.63
CA PRO A 124 -4.20 -17.45 -5.30
C PRO A 124 -2.85 -17.35 -4.60
N GLU A 125 -1.94 -16.53 -5.11
CA GLU A 125 -0.59 -16.35 -4.53
C GLU A 125 -0.67 -15.69 -3.16
N ARG A 126 -1.55 -14.70 -3.02
CA ARG A 126 -1.80 -14.01 -1.74
C ARG A 126 -2.31 -14.96 -0.66
N LEU A 127 -3.26 -15.84 -1.01
CA LEU A 127 -3.76 -16.86 -0.08
C LEU A 127 -2.65 -17.83 0.33
N LEU A 128 -1.91 -18.39 -0.64
CA LEU A 128 -0.91 -19.43 -0.40
C LEU A 128 0.34 -18.91 0.33
N GLY A 129 0.85 -17.75 -0.06
CA GLY A 129 2.11 -17.20 0.44
C GLY A 129 1.99 -16.44 1.77
N GLY A 130 0.85 -15.80 2.03
CA GLY A 130 0.66 -14.97 3.23
C GLY A 130 -0.33 -15.54 4.24
N ILE A 131 -1.51 -15.95 3.77
CA ILE A 131 -2.67 -16.17 4.66
C ILE A 131 -2.69 -17.58 5.23
N LEU A 132 -2.47 -18.62 4.42
CA LEU A 132 -2.48 -20.00 4.90
C LEU A 132 -1.47 -20.25 6.03
N PRO A 133 -0.21 -19.76 5.95
CA PRO A 133 0.74 -19.89 7.05
C PRO A 133 0.28 -19.24 8.35
N ALA A 134 -0.46 -18.13 8.27
CA ALA A 134 -0.99 -17.43 9.44
C ALA A 134 -2.25 -18.10 10.03
N LEU A 135 -3.08 -18.68 9.16
CA LEU A 135 -4.37 -19.30 9.49
C LEU A 135 -4.22 -20.71 10.06
N CYS A 136 -3.25 -21.48 9.56
CA CYS A 136 -3.10 -22.91 9.84
C CYS A 136 -2.19 -23.15 11.05
N LEU A 137 -2.61 -24.03 11.95
CA LEU A 137 -1.84 -24.40 13.16
C LEU A 137 -1.77 -25.92 13.33
N PRO A 138 -0.67 -26.47 13.89
CA PRO A 138 -0.49 -27.92 14.02
C PRO A 138 -1.67 -28.66 14.67
N ASP A 139 -2.24 -28.07 15.73
CA ASP A 139 -3.31 -28.64 16.54
C ASP A 139 -4.70 -28.01 16.28
N GLY A 140 -4.80 -27.05 15.35
CA GLY A 140 -6.01 -26.28 15.08
C GLY A 140 -6.59 -26.54 13.70
N LEU A 141 -6.67 -25.48 12.89
CA LEU A 141 -7.15 -25.57 11.52
C LEU A 141 -6.09 -26.20 10.60
N ARG A 142 -6.51 -27.17 9.79
CA ARG A 142 -5.73 -27.69 8.68
C ARG A 142 -6.41 -27.51 7.34
N VAL A 143 -5.61 -27.22 6.33
CA VAL A 143 -6.10 -26.87 4.99
C VAL A 143 -5.49 -27.75 3.91
N VAL A 144 -6.33 -28.25 3.00
CA VAL A 144 -5.92 -28.83 1.72
C VAL A 144 -6.26 -27.83 0.62
N ALA A 145 -5.26 -27.33 -0.11
CA ALA A 145 -5.46 -26.41 -1.23
C ALA A 145 -5.30 -27.12 -2.58
N GLN A 146 -6.37 -27.18 -3.39
CA GLN A 146 -6.33 -27.76 -4.74
C GLN A 146 -5.83 -26.74 -5.77
N LEU A 147 -4.73 -27.09 -6.43
CA LEU A 147 -4.05 -26.33 -7.47
C LEU A 147 -4.00 -27.13 -8.76
N ARG A 148 -3.89 -26.43 -9.88
CA ARG A 148 -3.73 -27.07 -11.20
C ARG A 148 -2.28 -27.48 -11.45
N THR A 149 -1.36 -26.57 -11.15
CA THR A 149 0.08 -26.77 -11.29
C THR A 149 0.76 -26.51 -9.95
N ALA A 150 2.00 -26.96 -9.82
CA ALA A 150 2.84 -26.66 -8.65
C ALA A 150 3.56 -25.30 -8.75
N GLU A 151 3.44 -24.59 -9.88
CA GLU A 151 4.16 -23.34 -10.17
C GLU A 151 3.84 -22.16 -9.23
N PRO A 152 2.61 -21.96 -8.71
CA PRO A 152 2.37 -20.88 -7.75
C PRO A 152 3.00 -21.13 -6.36
N LEU A 153 3.69 -22.26 -6.16
CA LEU A 153 4.44 -22.56 -4.94
C LEU A 153 5.82 -21.89 -5.03
N GLN A 154 5.94 -20.67 -4.51
CA GLN A 154 7.25 -20.06 -4.27
C GLN A 154 8.09 -20.97 -3.33
N PRO A 155 9.42 -21.09 -3.54
CA PRO A 155 10.29 -21.99 -2.79
C PRO A 155 10.46 -21.65 -1.30
N SER A 156 9.86 -20.56 -0.80
CA SER A 156 9.84 -20.19 0.62
C SER A 156 8.75 -20.90 1.44
N ALA A 157 7.87 -21.70 0.81
CA ALA A 157 6.92 -22.57 1.51
C ALA A 157 7.64 -23.80 2.13
N THR A 158 8.62 -23.54 3.00
CA THR A 158 9.34 -24.56 3.75
C THR A 158 8.38 -25.24 4.73
N GLY A 159 7.82 -26.39 4.32
CA GLY A 159 7.09 -27.30 5.21
C GLY A 159 5.89 -28.02 4.59
N SER A 160 5.28 -27.52 3.52
CA SER A 160 4.06 -28.12 2.94
C SER A 160 4.35 -29.39 2.14
N GLN A 161 3.52 -30.43 2.34
CA GLN A 161 3.52 -31.59 1.45
C GLN A 161 2.75 -31.28 0.16
N VAL A 162 3.21 -31.85 -0.96
CA VAL A 162 2.53 -31.76 -2.26
C VAL A 162 2.08 -33.17 -2.65
N VAL A 163 0.76 -33.36 -2.73
CA VAL A 163 0.14 -34.59 -3.22
C VAL A 163 -0.24 -34.37 -4.68
N ARG A 164 0.28 -35.20 -5.59
CA ARG A 164 -0.07 -35.14 -7.02
C ARG A 164 -1.06 -36.24 -7.37
N ALA A 165 -2.24 -35.86 -7.83
CA ALA A 165 -3.20 -36.77 -8.40
C ALA A 165 -2.99 -36.85 -9.92
N ASP A 166 -2.81 -38.07 -10.43
CA ASP A 166 -2.69 -38.35 -11.85
C ASP A 166 -4.08 -38.59 -12.46
N ARG A 167 -4.26 -38.09 -13.69
CA ARG A 167 -5.14 -38.69 -14.68
C ARG A 167 -4.41 -38.69 -16.02
N ALA A 168 -4.78 -39.65 -16.88
CA ALA A 168 -4.14 -40.00 -18.15
C ALA A 168 -3.53 -38.80 -18.90
N GLU A 169 -2.36 -39.02 -19.49
CA GLU A 169 -1.56 -38.02 -20.21
C GLU A 169 -2.44 -36.98 -20.94
N PRO A 170 -2.09 -35.69 -20.90
CA PRO A 170 -2.68 -34.68 -21.77
C PRO A 170 -2.22 -34.91 -23.22
N GLY A 171 -2.59 -36.05 -23.79
CA GLY A 171 -2.70 -36.31 -25.21
C GLY A 171 -4.12 -36.08 -25.72
N ALA A 172 -4.96 -35.37 -24.95
CA ALA A 172 -6.18 -34.83 -25.51
C ALA A 172 -5.78 -33.70 -26.46
N ASP A 173 -5.85 -33.96 -27.76
CA ASP A 173 -6.07 -32.93 -28.76
C ASP A 173 -7.03 -31.91 -28.14
N VAL A 174 -6.63 -30.62 -28.11
CA VAL A 174 -7.66 -29.59 -27.95
C VAL A 174 -8.63 -29.89 -29.06
N PRO A 175 -9.92 -30.13 -28.75
CA PRO A 175 -10.90 -30.31 -29.81
C PRO A 175 -10.72 -29.16 -30.80
N ASP A 176 -10.94 -29.37 -32.09
CA ASP A 176 -11.00 -28.24 -33.02
C ASP A 176 -12.12 -27.31 -32.53
N VAL A 177 -11.75 -26.32 -31.71
CA VAL A 177 -12.67 -25.48 -30.97
C VAL A 177 -12.95 -24.24 -31.80
N PRO A 178 -14.22 -23.81 -31.90
CA PRO A 178 -14.56 -22.61 -32.65
C PRO A 178 -13.71 -21.41 -32.20
N ASP A 179 -13.25 -20.58 -33.13
CA ASP A 179 -12.46 -19.38 -32.79
C ASP A 179 -13.23 -18.42 -31.87
N ALA A 180 -14.57 -18.43 -31.91
CA ALA A 180 -15.42 -17.72 -30.94
C ALA A 180 -15.21 -18.21 -29.50
N LEU A 181 -14.99 -19.51 -29.28
CA LEU A 181 -14.63 -20.05 -27.96
C LEU A 181 -13.22 -19.60 -27.56
N ARG A 182 -12.29 -19.52 -28.52
CA ARG A 182 -10.96 -18.94 -28.28
C ARG A 182 -11.09 -17.49 -27.82
N ALA A 183 -11.93 -16.68 -28.46
CA ALA A 183 -12.18 -15.30 -28.05
C ALA A 183 -12.66 -15.19 -26.59
N LEU A 184 -13.60 -16.06 -26.19
CA LEU A 184 -14.14 -16.08 -24.83
C LEU A 184 -13.06 -16.44 -23.79
N ALA A 185 -12.18 -17.40 -24.10
CA ALA A 185 -11.09 -17.81 -23.21
C ALA A 185 -10.11 -16.66 -22.89
N LEU A 186 -10.01 -15.68 -23.80
CA LEU A 186 -9.09 -14.55 -23.68
C LEU A 186 -9.69 -13.37 -22.88
N ALA A 187 -10.95 -13.46 -22.45
CA ALA A 187 -11.55 -12.51 -21.51
C ALA A 187 -10.89 -12.60 -20.12
N GLU A 188 -10.84 -11.47 -19.40
CA GLU A 188 -10.30 -11.43 -18.04
C GLU A 188 -11.37 -11.81 -16.99
N PRO A 189 -12.53 -11.14 -16.88
CA PRO A 189 -13.68 -11.68 -16.16
C PRO A 189 -14.19 -13.00 -16.78
N ARG A 190 -14.66 -13.91 -15.93
CA ARG A 190 -15.13 -15.24 -16.37
C ARG A 190 -16.51 -15.22 -17.02
N VAL A 191 -17.40 -14.35 -16.52
CA VAL A 191 -18.71 -14.07 -17.12
C VAL A 191 -18.56 -12.91 -18.08
N VAL A 192 -18.87 -13.14 -19.36
CA VAL A 192 -18.65 -12.18 -20.44
C VAL A 192 -19.98 -11.79 -21.08
N PRO A 193 -20.39 -10.52 -21.00
CA PRO A 193 -21.57 -10.04 -21.72
C PRO A 193 -21.44 -10.25 -23.23
N LEU A 194 -22.54 -10.56 -23.91
CA LEU A 194 -22.54 -10.78 -25.37
C LEU A 194 -21.87 -9.64 -26.17
N PRO A 195 -22.12 -8.34 -25.90
CA PRO A 195 -21.45 -7.25 -26.62
C PRO A 195 -19.92 -7.30 -26.48
N VAL A 196 -19.42 -7.69 -25.31
CA VAL A 196 -17.99 -7.83 -25.05
C VAL A 196 -17.42 -9.06 -25.76
N TRP A 197 -18.17 -10.16 -25.80
CA TRP A 197 -17.76 -11.35 -26.53
C TRP A 197 -17.64 -11.08 -28.04
N VAL A 198 -18.54 -10.27 -28.61
CA VAL A 198 -18.40 -9.78 -29.99
C VAL A 198 -17.10 -9.00 -30.17
N GLU A 199 -16.77 -8.05 -29.28
CA GLU A 199 -15.51 -7.29 -29.39
C GLU A 199 -14.27 -8.17 -29.27
N LEU A 200 -14.30 -9.19 -28.40
CA LEU A 200 -13.23 -10.20 -28.29
C LEU A 200 -13.07 -11.01 -29.59
N ALA A 201 -14.18 -11.43 -30.21
CA ALA A 201 -14.18 -12.15 -31.47
C ALA A 201 -13.63 -11.29 -32.62
N LEU A 202 -14.09 -10.04 -32.71
CA LEU A 202 -13.58 -9.05 -33.66
C LEU A 202 -12.09 -8.75 -33.45
N ALA A 203 -11.62 -8.74 -32.20
CA ALA A 203 -10.20 -8.55 -31.87
C ALA A 203 -9.32 -9.74 -32.30
N LEU A 204 -9.88 -10.94 -32.40
CA LEU A 204 -9.24 -12.11 -33.02
C LEU A 204 -9.34 -12.16 -34.55
N GLY A 205 -10.08 -11.24 -35.18
CA GLY A 205 -10.26 -11.18 -36.63
C GLY A 205 -11.50 -11.88 -37.17
N LEU A 206 -12.48 -12.19 -36.32
CA LEU A 206 -13.75 -12.80 -36.72
C LEU A 206 -14.76 -11.73 -37.13
N GLU A 207 -14.62 -11.19 -38.34
CA GLU A 207 -15.34 -9.99 -38.82
C GLU A 207 -16.87 -10.15 -38.92
N ASP A 208 -17.37 -11.39 -39.06
CA ASP A 208 -18.80 -11.68 -39.26
C ASP A 208 -19.56 -11.98 -37.94
N GLU A 209 -18.86 -12.03 -36.80
CA GLU A 209 -19.48 -12.39 -35.52
C GLU A 209 -20.32 -11.25 -34.94
N ASN A 210 -21.50 -11.59 -34.45
CA ASN A 210 -22.43 -10.66 -33.81
C ASN A 210 -23.18 -11.37 -32.65
N GLU A 211 -23.96 -10.61 -31.89
CA GLU A 211 -24.66 -11.16 -30.71
C GLU A 211 -25.59 -12.33 -31.08
N THR A 212 -26.22 -12.29 -32.25
CA THR A 212 -27.15 -13.36 -32.67
C THR A 212 -26.39 -14.66 -32.99
N THR A 213 -25.24 -14.57 -33.67
CA THR A 213 -24.44 -15.75 -34.02
C THR A 213 -23.82 -16.38 -32.78
N LEU A 214 -23.28 -15.56 -31.86
CA LEU A 214 -22.66 -16.02 -30.62
C LEU A 214 -23.70 -16.59 -29.64
N ASN A 215 -24.87 -15.97 -29.52
CA ASN A 215 -25.94 -16.52 -28.68
C ASN A 215 -26.45 -17.87 -29.22
N ALA A 216 -26.66 -17.98 -30.54
CA ALA A 216 -27.02 -19.24 -31.17
C ALA A 216 -25.92 -20.32 -31.04
N LEU A 217 -24.65 -19.94 -30.94
CA LEU A 217 -23.56 -20.86 -30.64
C LEU A 217 -23.63 -21.36 -29.19
N ALA A 218 -23.84 -20.45 -28.22
CA ALA A 218 -24.00 -20.79 -26.82
C ALA A 218 -25.17 -21.76 -26.58
N ASP A 219 -26.34 -21.47 -27.14
CA ASP A 219 -27.54 -22.31 -27.02
C ASP A 219 -27.35 -23.72 -27.61
N ARG A 220 -26.61 -23.84 -28.72
CA ARG A 220 -26.39 -25.13 -29.40
C ARG A 220 -25.27 -25.95 -28.77
N SER A 221 -24.45 -25.36 -27.90
CA SER A 221 -23.26 -26.01 -27.33
C SER A 221 -23.18 -25.91 -25.80
N PRO A 222 -24.20 -26.38 -25.05
CA PRO A 222 -24.22 -26.31 -23.59
C PRO A 222 -23.10 -27.10 -22.91
N GLN A 223 -22.43 -28.01 -23.64
CA GLN A 223 -21.24 -28.70 -23.15
C GLN A 223 -20.02 -27.79 -22.97
N TRP A 224 -20.01 -26.60 -23.60
CA TRP A 224 -18.90 -25.65 -23.53
C TRP A 224 -19.26 -24.37 -22.77
N PHE A 225 -20.54 -23.98 -22.79
CA PHE A 225 -20.99 -22.70 -22.27
C PHE A 225 -21.93 -22.87 -21.07
N ALA A 226 -21.72 -22.02 -20.07
CA ALA A 226 -22.71 -21.73 -19.03
C ALA A 226 -23.32 -20.35 -19.33
N VAL A 227 -24.63 -20.31 -19.55
CA VAL A 227 -25.36 -19.06 -19.81
C VAL A 227 -25.86 -18.51 -18.46
N HIS A 228 -25.48 -17.27 -18.18
CA HIS A 228 -25.89 -16.50 -17.01
C HIS A 228 -26.78 -15.34 -17.44
N GLU A 229 -27.48 -14.72 -16.48
CA GLU A 229 -28.29 -13.51 -16.74
C GLU A 229 -27.44 -12.37 -17.31
N ASP A 230 -26.20 -12.24 -16.82
CA ASP A 230 -25.28 -11.14 -17.19
C ASP A 230 -24.33 -11.48 -18.35
N GLY A 231 -24.36 -12.71 -18.89
CA GLY A 231 -23.46 -13.09 -19.99
C GLY A 231 -23.18 -14.59 -20.09
N VAL A 232 -22.09 -14.92 -20.78
CA VAL A 232 -21.67 -16.30 -21.05
C VAL A 232 -20.34 -16.57 -20.37
N ALA A 233 -20.23 -17.74 -19.74
CA ALA A 233 -18.99 -18.26 -19.16
C ALA A 233 -18.69 -19.66 -19.72
N PHE A 234 -17.53 -20.22 -19.38
CA PHE A 234 -17.26 -21.62 -19.69
C PHE A 234 -18.04 -22.53 -18.73
N ALA A 235 -18.65 -23.59 -19.28
CA ALA A 235 -19.19 -24.67 -18.46
C ALA A 235 -18.07 -25.37 -17.66
N ASP A 236 -16.85 -25.35 -18.19
CA ASP A 236 -15.63 -25.80 -17.54
C ASP A 236 -14.48 -24.85 -17.84
N GLU A 237 -14.09 -24.06 -16.83
CA GLU A 237 -13.00 -23.09 -16.94
C GLU A 237 -11.64 -23.72 -17.27
N GLY A 238 -11.46 -25.03 -17.06
CA GLY A 238 -10.20 -25.68 -17.44
C GLY A 238 -9.96 -25.70 -18.95
N LEU A 239 -11.03 -25.67 -19.75
CA LEU A 239 -10.91 -25.49 -21.20
C LEU A 239 -10.39 -24.11 -21.57
N ALA A 240 -10.86 -23.05 -20.89
CA ALA A 240 -10.38 -21.69 -21.11
C ALA A 240 -8.89 -21.56 -20.82
N GLU A 241 -8.42 -22.15 -19.72
CA GLU A 241 -7.01 -22.14 -19.34
C GLU A 241 -6.13 -22.87 -20.37
N VAL A 242 -6.53 -24.06 -20.83
CA VAL A 242 -5.79 -24.79 -21.88
C VAL A 242 -5.70 -23.98 -23.18
N ILE A 243 -6.77 -23.29 -23.55
CA ILE A 243 -6.77 -22.40 -24.72
C ILE A 243 -5.81 -21.22 -24.51
N ARG A 244 -5.81 -20.58 -23.34
CA ARG A 244 -4.93 -19.44 -23.01
C ARG A 244 -3.45 -19.83 -23.07
N GLU A 245 -3.08 -20.97 -22.49
CA GLU A 245 -1.69 -21.44 -22.49
C GLU A 245 -1.13 -21.73 -23.89
N ARG A 246 -2.00 -22.14 -24.81
CA ARG A 246 -1.62 -22.36 -26.22
C ARG A 246 -1.67 -21.08 -27.06
N THR A 247 -2.18 -19.98 -26.50
CA THR A 247 -2.24 -18.69 -27.19
C THR A 247 -0.95 -17.93 -26.98
N GLY A 248 -0.29 -17.55 -28.08
CA GLY A 248 0.96 -16.81 -28.00
C GLY A 248 0.81 -15.41 -27.36
N PRO A 249 1.84 -14.91 -26.64
CA PRO A 249 1.77 -13.65 -25.90
C PRO A 249 1.46 -12.44 -26.80
N GLU A 250 1.94 -12.42 -28.05
CA GLU A 250 1.66 -11.34 -29.00
C GLU A 250 0.16 -11.22 -29.34
N VAL A 251 -0.55 -12.36 -29.41
CA VAL A 251 -1.99 -12.39 -29.64
C VAL A 251 -2.73 -11.86 -28.41
N LEU A 252 -2.29 -12.26 -27.21
CA LEU A 252 -2.85 -11.76 -25.95
C LEU A 252 -2.69 -10.25 -25.84
N THR A 253 -1.48 -9.72 -26.02
CA THR A 253 -1.22 -8.28 -25.91
C THR A 253 -2.04 -7.48 -26.92
N ARG A 254 -2.10 -7.92 -28.19
CA ARG A 254 -2.89 -7.23 -29.22
C ARG A 254 -4.39 -7.24 -28.91
N LEU A 255 -4.93 -8.38 -28.51
CA LEU A 255 -6.36 -8.50 -28.20
C LEU A 255 -6.74 -7.66 -26.99
N ASN A 256 -5.96 -7.76 -25.92
CA ASN A 256 -6.19 -6.99 -24.69
C ASN A 256 -6.05 -5.48 -24.96
N GLY A 257 -5.09 -5.06 -25.78
CA GLY A 257 -4.95 -3.67 -26.20
C GLY A 257 -6.17 -3.15 -26.97
N ARG A 258 -6.69 -3.94 -27.92
CA ARG A 258 -7.90 -3.57 -28.67
C ARG A 258 -9.14 -3.52 -27.79
N LEU A 259 -9.28 -4.46 -26.84
CA LEU A 259 -10.42 -4.45 -25.93
C LEU A 259 -10.34 -3.28 -24.94
N LEU A 260 -9.14 -2.97 -24.44
CA LEU A 260 -8.90 -1.77 -23.62
C LEU A 260 -9.38 -0.52 -24.36
N ASP A 261 -8.97 -0.32 -25.62
CA ASP A 261 -9.39 0.83 -26.42
C ASP A 261 -10.92 0.86 -26.61
N ARG A 262 -11.55 -0.28 -26.91
CA ARG A 262 -13.00 -0.37 -27.09
C ARG A 262 -13.80 -0.07 -25.82
N LEU A 263 -13.36 -0.59 -24.68
CA LEU A 263 -14.00 -0.30 -23.39
C LEU A 263 -13.83 1.18 -23.01
N ARG A 264 -12.67 1.78 -23.29
CA ARG A 264 -12.42 3.22 -23.10
C ARG A 264 -13.31 4.08 -24.00
N GLU A 265 -13.42 3.76 -25.28
CA GLU A 265 -14.33 4.43 -26.22
C GLU A 265 -15.80 4.32 -25.77
N SER A 266 -16.15 3.22 -25.12
CA SER A 266 -17.50 2.96 -24.61
C SER A 266 -17.77 3.61 -23.25
N ALA A 267 -16.73 4.03 -22.51
CA ALA A 267 -16.84 4.56 -21.15
C ALA A 267 -17.89 5.68 -20.99
N PRO A 268 -18.05 6.65 -21.91
CA PRO A 268 -19.10 7.66 -21.80
C PRO A 268 -20.53 7.08 -21.74
N ARG A 269 -20.78 5.93 -22.39
CA ARG A 269 -22.08 5.23 -22.39
C ARG A 269 -22.29 4.39 -21.14
N LEU A 270 -21.21 4.04 -20.45
CA LEU A 270 -21.24 3.26 -19.21
C LEU A 270 -21.36 4.14 -17.96
N ARG A 271 -21.32 5.47 -18.11
CA ARG A 271 -21.41 6.41 -16.98
C ARG A 271 -22.74 6.25 -16.25
N HIS A 272 -22.64 6.08 -14.94
CA HIS A 272 -23.77 6.02 -14.01
C HIS A 272 -23.34 6.62 -12.67
N ALA A 273 -24.28 7.25 -11.95
CA ALA A 273 -24.02 7.94 -10.68
C ALA A 273 -23.39 7.01 -9.62
N GLU A 274 -23.85 5.75 -9.58
CA GLU A 274 -23.38 4.70 -8.67
C GLU A 274 -22.16 3.89 -9.17
N GLY A 275 -21.64 4.22 -10.36
CA GLY A 275 -20.53 3.50 -10.99
C GLY A 275 -20.94 2.53 -12.10
N TRP A 276 -19.95 2.07 -12.87
CA TRP A 276 -20.16 1.26 -14.08
C TRP A 276 -20.98 -0.02 -13.87
N PRO A 277 -20.87 -0.77 -12.74
CA PRO A 277 -21.72 -1.95 -12.54
C PRO A 277 -23.23 -1.66 -12.62
N ALA A 278 -23.65 -0.46 -12.21
CA ALA A 278 -25.05 -0.05 -12.27
C ALA A 278 -25.53 0.32 -13.69
N ALA A 279 -24.62 0.52 -14.64
CA ALA A 279 -24.96 0.74 -16.06
C ALA A 279 -25.31 -0.57 -16.81
N GLY A 280 -25.19 -1.72 -16.15
CA GLY A 280 -25.54 -3.04 -16.68
C GLY A 280 -24.33 -3.96 -16.90
N PRO A 281 -24.52 -5.14 -17.51
CA PRO A 281 -23.51 -6.19 -17.55
C PRO A 281 -22.18 -5.79 -18.19
N THR A 282 -22.22 -4.97 -19.25
CA THR A 282 -20.99 -4.45 -19.90
C THR A 282 -20.21 -3.52 -18.98
N GLY A 283 -20.92 -2.71 -18.18
CA GLY A 283 -20.29 -1.84 -17.19
C GLY A 283 -19.69 -2.64 -16.02
N ALA A 284 -20.37 -3.68 -15.55
CA ALA A 284 -19.83 -4.60 -14.54
C ALA A 284 -18.56 -5.31 -15.03
N TYR A 285 -18.56 -5.77 -16.29
CA TYR A 285 -17.38 -6.35 -16.93
C TYR A 285 -16.23 -5.35 -17.00
N ALA A 286 -16.50 -4.12 -17.47
CA ALA A 286 -15.48 -3.07 -17.58
C ALA A 286 -14.87 -2.72 -16.21
N ALA A 287 -15.71 -2.58 -15.18
CA ALA A 287 -15.25 -2.29 -13.82
C ALA A 287 -14.30 -3.38 -13.29
N ALA A 288 -14.67 -4.65 -13.47
CA ALA A 288 -13.88 -5.77 -12.97
C ALA A 288 -12.63 -6.10 -13.82
N GLY A 289 -12.68 -5.85 -15.13
CA GLY A 289 -11.69 -6.36 -16.08
C GLY A 289 -10.75 -5.32 -16.70
N LEU A 290 -11.12 -4.04 -16.77
CA LEU A 290 -10.37 -3.02 -17.53
C LEU A 290 -8.91 -2.92 -17.08
N ALA A 291 -8.68 -2.94 -15.76
CA ALA A 291 -7.35 -2.90 -15.17
C ALA A 291 -6.48 -4.07 -15.65
N MET A 292 -7.01 -5.30 -15.57
CA MET A 292 -6.27 -6.50 -15.99
C MET A 292 -6.02 -6.52 -17.51
N HIS A 293 -6.97 -6.07 -18.33
CA HIS A 293 -6.75 -5.88 -19.77
C HIS A 293 -5.61 -4.89 -20.04
N ALA A 294 -5.52 -3.79 -19.27
CA ALA A 294 -4.42 -2.84 -19.40
C ALA A 294 -3.06 -3.45 -19.03
N VAL A 295 -3.01 -4.32 -18.02
CA VAL A 295 -1.79 -5.07 -17.66
C VAL A 295 -1.35 -5.99 -18.80
N GLN A 296 -2.25 -6.84 -19.31
CA GLN A 296 -1.90 -7.77 -20.40
C GLN A 296 -1.55 -7.04 -21.71
N ALA A 297 -2.05 -5.81 -21.89
CA ALA A 297 -1.72 -4.93 -23.00
C ALA A 297 -0.40 -4.15 -22.83
N GLY A 298 0.24 -4.18 -21.64
CA GLY A 298 1.41 -3.36 -21.33
C GLY A 298 1.12 -1.86 -21.24
N ARG A 299 -0.12 -1.48 -20.90
CA ARG A 299 -0.64 -0.10 -20.87
C ARG A 299 -1.25 0.27 -19.52
N PHE A 300 -0.82 -0.41 -18.45
CA PHE A 300 -1.36 -0.19 -17.10
C PHE A 300 -1.03 1.20 -16.56
N GLU A 301 0.19 1.70 -16.77
CA GLU A 301 0.60 3.06 -16.37
C GLU A 301 -0.28 4.14 -17.03
N GLU A 302 -0.62 3.96 -18.31
CA GLU A 302 -1.53 4.85 -19.03
C GLU A 302 -2.93 4.87 -18.40
N LEU A 303 -3.42 3.72 -17.94
CA LEU A 303 -4.69 3.65 -17.21
C LEU A 303 -4.59 4.33 -15.85
N LEU A 304 -3.50 4.10 -15.09
CA LEU A 304 -3.30 4.70 -13.77
C LEU A 304 -3.19 6.22 -13.80
N ALA A 305 -2.82 6.82 -14.94
CA ALA A 305 -2.78 8.26 -15.14
C ALA A 305 -4.16 8.87 -15.49
N ASP A 306 -5.16 8.06 -15.85
CA ASP A 306 -6.51 8.53 -16.21
C ASP A 306 -7.47 8.48 -15.02
N GLY A 307 -7.54 9.59 -14.26
CA GLY A 307 -8.41 9.70 -13.10
C GLY A 307 -9.90 9.53 -13.43
N GLY A 308 -10.32 9.87 -14.64
CA GLY A 308 -11.72 9.74 -15.07
C GLY A 308 -12.13 8.27 -15.25
N LEU A 309 -11.22 7.41 -15.69
CA LEU A 309 -11.45 5.96 -15.78
C LEU A 309 -11.22 5.26 -14.44
N VAL A 310 -10.14 5.61 -13.73
CA VAL A 310 -9.78 4.98 -12.44
C VAL A 310 -10.87 5.17 -11.40
N ALA A 311 -11.59 6.30 -11.42
CA ALA A 311 -12.73 6.56 -10.55
C ALA A 311 -13.82 5.45 -10.60
N TYR A 312 -13.93 4.71 -11.71
CA TYR A 312 -14.91 3.65 -11.89
C TYR A 312 -14.38 2.24 -11.60
N LEU A 313 -13.10 2.10 -11.28
CA LEU A 313 -12.49 0.81 -10.98
C LEU A 313 -12.68 0.47 -9.50
N PRO A 314 -13.17 -0.73 -9.16
CA PRO A 314 -13.19 -1.21 -7.78
C PRO A 314 -11.77 -1.27 -7.20
N GLN A 315 -11.64 -0.92 -5.91
CA GLN A 315 -10.35 -0.92 -5.20
C GLN A 315 -9.60 -2.25 -5.35
N THR A 316 -10.28 -3.38 -5.15
CA THR A 316 -9.68 -4.72 -5.25
C THR A 316 -9.23 -5.07 -6.67
N SER A 317 -10.01 -4.71 -7.69
CA SER A 317 -9.61 -4.90 -9.10
C SER A 317 -8.36 -4.10 -9.45
N LEU A 318 -8.22 -2.89 -8.90
CA LEU A 318 -7.03 -2.05 -9.11
C LEU A 318 -5.78 -2.64 -8.44
N MET A 319 -5.90 -3.08 -7.19
CA MET A 319 -4.78 -3.69 -6.45
C MET A 319 -4.35 -5.04 -7.05
N ASP A 320 -5.32 -5.86 -7.47
CA ASP A 320 -5.09 -7.17 -8.12
C ASP A 320 -4.30 -7.00 -9.43
N ALA A 321 -4.76 -6.09 -10.30
CA ALA A 321 -4.07 -5.77 -11.54
C ALA A 321 -2.68 -5.17 -11.32
N ALA A 322 -2.52 -4.27 -10.35
CA ALA A 322 -1.21 -3.68 -10.03
C ALA A 322 -0.20 -4.74 -9.59
N ARG A 323 -0.68 -5.79 -8.91
CA ARG A 323 0.18 -6.88 -8.49
C ARG A 323 0.55 -7.82 -9.64
N ASP A 324 -0.36 -8.10 -10.57
CA ASP A 324 -0.03 -8.84 -11.81
C ASP A 324 0.96 -8.06 -12.69
N ALA A 325 0.86 -6.72 -12.74
CA ALA A 325 1.77 -5.85 -13.49
C ALA A 325 3.21 -5.84 -12.94
N ALA A 326 3.38 -6.16 -11.65
CA ALA A 326 4.67 -6.19 -10.98
C ALA A 326 5.03 -7.64 -10.56
N PRO A 327 5.24 -8.58 -11.50
CA PRO A 327 5.47 -9.98 -11.14
C PRO A 327 6.80 -10.16 -10.39
N GLY A 328 6.82 -11.09 -9.43
CA GLY A 328 8.00 -11.41 -8.61
C GLY A 328 8.22 -10.45 -7.43
N PHE A 329 9.47 -10.07 -7.18
CA PHE A 329 9.87 -9.07 -6.16
C PHE A 329 9.65 -7.61 -6.63
N GLY A 330 9.08 -7.41 -7.82
CA GLY A 330 8.69 -6.07 -8.29
C GLY A 330 7.60 -5.49 -7.41
N ALA A 331 7.73 -4.22 -7.04
CA ALA A 331 6.80 -3.51 -6.18
C ALA A 331 6.06 -2.41 -6.95
N VAL A 332 4.86 -2.05 -6.49
CA VAL A 332 4.02 -1.03 -7.15
C VAL A 332 4.62 0.36 -6.90
N PRO A 333 4.74 1.25 -7.91
CA PRO A 333 5.24 2.61 -7.70
C PRO A 333 4.36 3.42 -6.73
N GLY A 334 4.99 4.12 -5.77
CA GLY A 334 4.33 4.78 -4.64
C GLY A 334 3.42 5.97 -4.97
N ASN A 335 3.55 6.55 -6.18
CA ASN A 335 2.84 7.75 -6.62
C ASN A 335 1.73 7.44 -7.63
N THR A 336 0.96 6.39 -7.38
CA THR A 336 -0.10 5.91 -8.27
C THR A 336 -1.40 5.64 -7.50
N ALA A 337 -2.54 5.69 -8.19
CA ALA A 337 -3.82 5.33 -7.58
C ALA A 337 -3.87 3.88 -7.06
N ALA A 338 -3.05 2.98 -7.63
CA ALA A 338 -2.90 1.63 -7.11
C ALA A 338 -2.15 1.59 -5.77
N ALA A 339 -1.09 2.39 -5.63
CA ALA A 339 -0.41 2.56 -4.35
C ALA A 339 -1.34 3.21 -3.31
N ASP A 340 -2.11 4.23 -3.68
CA ASP A 340 -3.12 4.84 -2.80
C ASP A 340 -4.09 3.77 -2.26
N ALA A 341 -4.59 2.89 -3.13
CA ALA A 341 -5.45 1.77 -2.74
C ALA A 341 -4.76 0.81 -1.76
N MET A 342 -3.48 0.50 -2.00
CA MET A 342 -2.69 -0.38 -1.13
C MET A 342 -2.35 0.25 0.23
N TYR A 343 -2.11 1.57 0.30
CA TYR A 343 -1.85 2.27 1.55
C TYR A 343 -3.10 2.50 2.39
N LEU A 344 -4.25 2.72 1.75
CA LEU A 344 -5.55 2.85 2.42
C LEU A 344 -6.08 1.51 2.96
N TRP A 345 -5.66 0.40 2.35
CA TRP A 345 -6.14 -0.94 2.70
C TRP A 345 -5.84 -1.35 4.17
N PRO A 346 -4.61 -1.22 4.71
CA PRO A 346 -4.32 -1.49 6.13
C PRO A 346 -5.12 -0.67 7.14
N TYR A 347 -5.67 0.48 6.72
CA TYR A 347 -6.52 1.32 7.57
C TYR A 347 -7.97 0.83 7.59
N GLY A 348 -8.38 -0.05 6.67
CA GLY A 348 -9.77 -0.48 6.57
C GLY A 348 -10.65 0.48 5.78
N VAL A 349 -10.03 1.33 4.94
CA VAL A 349 -10.75 2.20 4.00
C VAL A 349 -11.22 1.33 2.81
N ILE A 350 -12.37 0.71 3.01
CA ILE A 350 -13.08 -0.14 2.05
C ILE A 350 -14.54 0.33 2.01
N PRO A 351 -14.81 1.47 1.35
CA PRO A 351 -16.16 2.01 1.34
C PRO A 351 -17.11 1.10 0.55
N PRO A 352 -18.38 0.97 0.96
CA PRO A 352 -19.34 0.06 0.34
C PRO A 352 -19.83 0.53 -1.04
N ARG A 353 -19.60 1.79 -1.41
CA ARG A 353 -20.04 2.40 -2.67
C ARG A 353 -18.86 2.85 -3.50
N GLN A 354 -18.94 2.64 -4.81
CA GLN A 354 -17.93 3.09 -5.78
C GLN A 354 -17.70 4.61 -5.74
N ALA A 355 -18.76 5.40 -5.59
CA ALA A 355 -18.64 6.86 -5.54
C ALA A 355 -17.85 7.36 -4.31
N GLU A 356 -17.98 6.68 -3.18
CA GLU A 356 -17.18 7.01 -1.99
C GLU A 356 -15.73 6.56 -2.15
N TRP A 357 -15.47 5.40 -2.77
CA TRP A 357 -14.11 5.01 -3.16
C TRP A 357 -13.45 6.05 -4.07
N ALA A 358 -14.17 6.55 -5.07
CA ALA A 358 -13.67 7.63 -5.92
C ALA A 358 -13.40 8.94 -5.14
N SER A 359 -14.19 9.23 -4.11
CA SER A 359 -13.96 10.39 -3.23
C SER A 359 -12.65 10.26 -2.44
N TRP A 360 -12.35 9.05 -1.95
CA TRP A 360 -11.06 8.74 -1.32
C TRP A 360 -9.89 8.89 -2.28
N LEU A 361 -10.00 8.37 -3.52
CA LEU A 361 -8.97 8.58 -4.54
C LEU A 361 -8.76 10.07 -4.87
N GLN A 362 -9.84 10.84 -4.91
CA GLN A 362 -9.76 12.29 -5.13
C GLN A 362 -9.08 13.00 -3.96
N LEU A 363 -9.33 12.59 -2.72
CA LEU A 363 -8.62 13.10 -1.53
C LEU A 363 -7.13 12.76 -1.58
N MET A 364 -6.79 11.50 -1.86
CA MET A 364 -5.38 11.06 -1.99
C MET A 364 -4.68 11.87 -3.07
N ALA A 365 -5.25 11.98 -4.27
CA ALA A 365 -4.73 12.80 -5.36
C ALA A 365 -4.53 14.26 -4.97
N THR A 366 -5.49 14.85 -4.23
CA THR A 366 -5.37 16.21 -3.73
C THR A 366 -4.21 16.34 -2.72
N ALA A 367 -3.99 15.33 -1.87
CA ALA A 367 -2.92 15.32 -0.86
C ALA A 367 -1.52 15.26 -1.47
N ARG A 368 -1.37 14.50 -2.57
CA ARG A 368 -0.15 14.50 -3.40
C ARG A 368 -0.04 15.69 -4.36
N ASN A 369 -0.90 16.72 -4.26
CA ASN A 369 -0.94 17.87 -5.18
C ASN A 369 -1.19 17.50 -6.66
N ASP A 370 -1.80 16.35 -6.93
CA ASP A 370 -2.20 15.92 -8.27
C ASP A 370 -3.58 16.49 -8.64
N HIS A 371 -3.63 17.82 -8.82
CA HIS A 371 -4.89 18.52 -9.05
C HIS A 371 -5.56 18.13 -10.39
N ALA A 372 -4.77 17.73 -11.39
CA ALA A 372 -5.30 17.28 -12.67
C ALA A 372 -6.03 15.95 -12.54
N PHE A 373 -5.41 14.98 -11.84
CA PHE A 373 -6.04 13.69 -11.58
C PHE A 373 -7.26 13.83 -10.65
N ALA A 374 -7.15 14.63 -9.59
CA ALA A 374 -8.25 14.92 -8.68
C ALA A 374 -9.46 15.55 -9.40
N ALA A 375 -9.21 16.50 -10.32
CA ALA A 375 -10.26 17.11 -11.14
C ALA A 375 -10.90 16.10 -12.10
N ALA A 376 -10.09 15.24 -12.74
CA ALA A 376 -10.60 14.19 -13.63
C ALA A 376 -11.54 13.20 -12.90
N ILE A 377 -11.23 12.85 -11.64
CA ILE A 377 -12.14 12.06 -10.80
C ILE A 377 -13.42 12.84 -10.49
N ALA A 378 -13.30 14.10 -10.09
CA ALA A 378 -14.44 14.96 -9.76
C ALA A 378 -15.41 15.17 -10.94
N ASP A 379 -14.89 15.11 -12.17
CA ASP A 379 -15.62 15.26 -13.44
C ASP A 379 -15.98 13.91 -14.11
N SER A 380 -15.70 12.78 -13.45
CA SER A 380 -15.96 11.43 -13.98
C SER A 380 -17.44 11.21 -14.33
N GLY A 381 -18.35 11.82 -13.56
CA GLY A 381 -19.80 11.64 -13.64
C GLY A 381 -20.39 10.78 -12.52
N LEU A 382 -19.57 10.34 -11.56
CA LEU A 382 -20.04 9.74 -10.30
C LEU A 382 -20.67 10.80 -9.39
N GLU A 383 -21.67 10.39 -8.61
CA GLU A 383 -22.26 11.22 -7.56
C GLU A 383 -21.41 11.09 -6.30
N LEU A 384 -20.26 11.79 -6.28
CA LEU A 384 -19.34 11.76 -5.15
C LEU A 384 -20.05 12.31 -3.90
N PRO A 385 -20.11 11.54 -2.78
CA PRO A 385 -20.75 12.00 -1.55
C PRO A 385 -20.07 13.23 -0.94
N TRP A 386 -18.78 13.42 -1.25
CA TRP A 386 -18.00 14.59 -0.85
C TRP A 386 -16.79 14.75 -1.78
N LYS A 387 -16.20 15.95 -1.80
CA LYS A 387 -14.96 16.26 -2.54
C LYS A 387 -13.98 16.95 -1.61
N ALA A 388 -12.70 16.58 -1.66
CA ALA A 388 -11.65 17.32 -0.99
C ALA A 388 -11.49 18.70 -1.63
N ARG A 389 -11.66 19.74 -0.82
CA ARG A 389 -11.52 21.14 -1.24
C ARG A 389 -10.07 21.61 -1.13
N TRP A 390 -9.43 21.27 -0.03
CA TRP A 390 -8.01 21.50 0.23
C TRP A 390 -7.52 20.47 1.25
N THR A 391 -6.21 20.28 1.31
CA THR A 391 -5.57 19.34 2.24
C THR A 391 -4.23 19.86 2.71
N LYS A 392 -3.98 19.66 4.00
CA LYS A 392 -2.72 19.83 4.74
C LYS A 392 -2.50 18.55 5.56
N TRP A 393 -2.81 17.42 4.94
CA TRP A 393 -2.78 16.10 5.53
C TRP A 393 -1.81 15.21 4.76
N ARG A 394 -1.02 14.44 5.51
CA ARG A 394 -0.16 13.38 5.00
C ARG A 394 -1.03 12.21 4.57
N PRO A 395 -1.07 11.86 3.27
CA PRO A 395 -1.75 10.63 2.86
C PRO A 395 -0.99 9.41 3.39
N PRO A 396 -1.67 8.28 3.70
CA PRO A 396 -1.02 7.00 3.92
C PRO A 396 0.02 6.69 2.83
N GLY A 397 1.17 6.18 3.23
CA GLY A 397 2.36 6.01 2.39
C GLY A 397 3.20 7.27 2.21
N GLY A 398 2.72 8.44 2.61
CA GLY A 398 3.39 9.72 2.44
C GLY A 398 4.66 9.87 3.28
N CYS A 399 5.80 10.10 2.63
CA CYS A 399 7.08 10.46 3.28
C CYS A 399 7.77 11.58 2.48
N HIS A 400 7.60 12.81 2.95
CA HIS A 400 8.21 14.01 2.36
C HIS A 400 8.16 15.14 3.40
N VAL A 401 9.12 16.07 3.38
CA VAL A 401 9.17 17.20 4.35
C VAL A 401 7.86 18.00 4.40
N ARG A 402 7.25 18.25 3.23
CA ARG A 402 5.91 18.88 3.10
C ARG A 402 4.76 18.19 3.82
N TYR A 403 4.92 16.92 4.17
CA TYR A 403 3.92 16.16 4.92
C TYR A 403 4.13 16.18 6.44
N LEU A 404 5.17 16.86 6.93
CA LEU A 404 5.44 17.00 8.36
C LEU A 404 4.66 18.14 9.03
N LEU A 405 3.54 18.56 8.43
CA LEU A 405 2.68 19.54 9.05
C LEU A 405 2.07 18.96 10.35
N PRO A 406 1.86 19.79 11.37
CA PRO A 406 1.29 19.33 12.63
C PRO A 406 -0.05 18.61 12.43
N GLY A 407 -0.21 17.47 13.09
CA GLY A 407 -1.49 16.80 13.24
C GLY A 407 -2.49 17.64 14.04
N ALA A 408 -3.78 17.31 13.93
CA ALA A 408 -4.82 17.87 14.79
C ALA A 408 -5.79 16.75 15.22
N ASN A 409 -5.83 16.44 16.52
CA ASN A 409 -6.80 15.53 17.12
C ASN A 409 -8.00 16.27 17.74
N GLY A 410 -7.94 17.60 17.86
CA GLY A 410 -9.09 18.47 18.13
C GLY A 410 -9.29 19.51 17.02
N LEU A 411 -10.54 19.84 16.72
CA LEU A 411 -10.91 20.87 15.74
C LEU A 411 -12.00 21.78 16.28
N THR A 412 -11.75 23.10 16.23
CA THR A 412 -12.68 24.10 16.76
C THR A 412 -12.86 25.24 15.75
N GLU A 413 -14.11 25.63 15.45
CA GLU A 413 -14.37 26.79 14.59
C GLU A 413 -14.03 28.09 15.33
N VAL A 414 -13.24 28.96 14.67
CA VAL A 414 -12.81 30.24 15.22
C VAL A 414 -12.85 31.34 14.14
N ARG A 415 -12.54 32.57 14.54
CA ARG A 415 -12.35 33.71 13.65
C ARG A 415 -10.98 34.33 13.90
N TRP A 416 -10.18 34.45 12.84
CA TRP A 416 -8.89 35.14 12.87
C TRP A 416 -9.03 36.52 12.23
N GLN A 417 -8.89 37.58 13.02
CA GLN A 417 -9.11 38.97 12.59
C GLN A 417 -10.45 39.15 11.86
N GLY A 418 -11.50 38.49 12.38
CA GLY A 418 -12.86 38.47 11.81
C GLY A 418 -13.09 37.51 10.63
N ARG A 419 -12.04 36.84 10.11
CA ARG A 419 -12.15 35.89 9.00
C ARG A 419 -12.48 34.47 9.50
N PRO A 420 -13.33 33.68 8.81
CA PRO A 420 -13.58 32.28 9.15
C PRO A 420 -12.30 31.44 9.17
N ALA A 421 -12.07 30.73 10.27
CA ALA A 421 -10.89 29.92 10.49
C ALA A 421 -11.21 28.68 11.31
N VAL A 422 -10.28 27.72 11.30
CA VAL A 422 -10.31 26.54 12.14
C VAL A 422 -9.06 26.50 13.01
N ALA A 423 -9.24 26.29 14.30
CA ALA A 423 -8.17 25.94 15.22
C ALA A 423 -7.98 24.42 15.19
N GLY A 424 -6.77 23.98 14.87
CA GLY A 424 -6.34 22.59 14.98
C GLY A 424 -5.51 22.40 16.24
N LEU A 425 -5.91 21.45 17.07
CA LEU A 425 -5.30 21.15 18.37
C LEU A 425 -4.58 19.82 18.30
N ASN A 426 -3.36 19.79 18.82
CA ASN A 426 -2.61 18.55 19.03
C ASN A 426 -2.43 18.33 20.54
N ASN A 427 -3.28 17.50 21.12
CA ASN A 427 -3.32 17.26 22.58
C ASN A 427 -2.08 16.52 23.10
N TRP A 428 -1.24 15.93 22.23
CA TRP A 428 0.01 15.28 22.66
C TRP A 428 1.15 16.28 22.86
N THR A 429 1.17 17.34 22.06
CA THR A 429 2.21 18.37 22.11
C THR A 429 1.68 19.70 22.65
N GLU A 430 0.40 19.76 23.03
CA GLU A 430 -0.33 20.98 23.40
C GLU A 430 -0.15 22.11 22.38
N GLN A 431 -0.05 21.75 21.10
CA GLN A 431 0.22 22.69 20.02
C GLN A 431 -1.09 23.15 19.36
N THR A 432 -1.20 24.44 19.09
CA THR A 432 -2.36 25.04 18.40
C THR A 432 -1.94 25.66 17.07
N THR A 433 -2.69 25.38 16.01
CA THR A 433 -2.57 26.06 14.71
C THR A 433 -3.89 26.69 14.29
N VAL A 434 -3.85 27.85 13.65
CA VAL A 434 -5.06 28.52 13.12
C VAL A 434 -4.97 28.59 11.60
N ARG A 435 -5.97 28.04 10.91
CA ARG A 435 -5.99 27.96 9.45
C ARG A 435 -7.22 28.61 8.85
N ASP A 436 -7.06 29.19 7.67
CA ASP A 436 -8.19 29.72 6.90
C ASP A 436 -9.14 28.58 6.52
N LEU A 437 -10.43 28.77 6.81
CA LEU A 437 -11.44 27.73 6.60
C LEU A 437 -11.59 27.35 5.11
N ALA A 438 -11.45 28.31 4.21
CA ALA A 438 -11.71 28.12 2.79
C ALA A 438 -10.50 27.61 2.00
N THR A 439 -9.28 27.92 2.46
CA THR A 439 -8.04 27.60 1.74
C THR A 439 -7.10 26.64 2.47
N GLY A 440 -7.25 26.47 3.79
CA GLY A 440 -6.32 25.73 4.63
C GLY A 440 -4.96 26.41 4.84
N GLU A 441 -4.82 27.67 4.42
CA GLU A 441 -3.62 28.49 4.65
C GLU A 441 -3.39 28.68 6.15
N LEU A 442 -2.15 28.58 6.61
CA LEU A 442 -1.81 28.85 8.01
C LEU A 442 -1.89 30.36 8.26
N LEU A 443 -2.80 30.77 9.13
CA LEU A 443 -3.01 32.17 9.51
C LEU A 443 -2.22 32.55 10.76
N ALA A 444 -2.09 31.62 11.71
CA ALA A 444 -1.34 31.82 12.94
C ALA A 444 -0.88 30.48 13.57
N GLY A 445 0.04 30.56 14.52
CA GLY A 445 0.72 29.41 15.10
C GLY A 445 1.81 28.83 14.18
N PRO A 446 2.35 27.65 14.48
CA PRO A 446 2.05 26.86 15.68
C PRO A 446 2.44 27.60 16.96
N TRP A 447 1.59 27.50 17.99
CA TRP A 447 1.91 27.95 19.35
C TRP A 447 2.08 26.73 20.24
N ASP A 448 3.19 26.70 20.97
CA ASP A 448 3.55 25.64 21.91
C ASP A 448 3.20 26.05 23.36
N ASP A 449 3.29 25.10 24.29
CA ASP A 449 3.14 25.31 25.75
C ASP A 449 1.72 25.73 26.23
N GLY A 450 0.68 25.39 25.47
CA GLY A 450 -0.72 25.48 25.94
C GLY A 450 -1.32 26.89 26.05
N ASP A 451 -0.52 27.96 25.96
CA ASP A 451 -0.99 29.34 26.00
C ASP A 451 -1.00 30.00 24.61
N ILE A 452 -2.07 30.72 24.29
CA ILE A 452 -2.09 31.56 23.09
C ILE A 452 -1.33 32.85 23.41
N PRO A 453 -0.36 33.28 22.58
CA PRO A 453 0.40 34.50 22.85
C PRO A 453 -0.51 35.71 23.07
N ALA A 454 -0.23 36.50 24.11
CA ALA A 454 -1.08 37.63 24.53
C ALA A 454 -1.31 38.68 23.42
N GLU A 455 -0.36 38.81 22.49
CA GLU A 455 -0.47 39.68 21.31
C GLU A 455 -1.54 39.22 20.30
N HIS A 456 -2.03 37.98 20.39
CA HIS A 456 -3.04 37.41 19.51
C HIS A 456 -4.44 37.30 20.16
N HIS A 457 -4.58 37.64 21.45
CA HIS A 457 -5.86 37.53 22.19
C HIS A 457 -7.00 38.38 21.60
N THR A 458 -6.68 39.49 20.93
CA THR A 458 -7.69 40.32 20.25
C THR A 458 -7.97 39.88 18.82
N ASP A 459 -7.07 39.10 18.23
CA ASP A 459 -7.15 38.65 16.85
C ASP A 459 -7.96 37.37 16.73
N LEU A 460 -7.93 36.51 17.76
CA LEU A 460 -8.67 35.26 17.81
C LEU A 460 -10.00 35.41 18.54
N THR A 461 -11.11 35.07 17.89
CA THR A 461 -12.47 35.25 18.44
C THR A 461 -13.39 34.06 18.11
N TRP A 462 -14.45 33.88 18.89
CA TRP A 462 -15.47 32.87 18.64
C TRP A 462 -16.36 33.23 17.43
N PRO A 463 -16.91 32.23 16.70
CA PRO A 463 -17.85 32.50 15.63
C PRO A 463 -19.18 33.05 16.20
N PRO A 464 -19.86 33.95 15.47
CA PRO A 464 -21.09 34.57 15.96
C PRO A 464 -22.21 33.54 16.13
N GLY A 465 -22.89 33.57 17.28
CA GLY A 465 -24.00 32.65 17.57
C GLY A 465 -23.57 31.27 18.07
N SER A 466 -22.29 31.07 18.41
CA SER A 466 -21.77 29.84 19.03
C SER A 466 -22.28 29.59 20.46
N GLY A 467 -23.01 30.55 21.06
CA GLY A 467 -23.39 30.50 22.47
C GLY A 467 -22.26 30.87 23.44
N GLN A 468 -21.05 31.13 22.92
CA GLN A 468 -19.89 31.64 23.66
C GLN A 468 -19.82 33.18 23.51
N ASP A 469 -20.80 33.90 24.07
CA ASP A 469 -20.91 35.37 23.98
C ASP A 469 -19.85 36.13 24.84
N GLY A 470 -18.65 35.56 25.03
CA GLY A 470 -17.56 36.04 25.88
C GLY A 470 -16.33 36.54 25.11
N PRO A 471 -15.22 36.86 25.82
CA PRO A 471 -13.92 37.09 25.18
C PRO A 471 -13.49 35.85 24.38
N GLY A 472 -12.68 36.06 23.33
CA GLY A 472 -12.12 34.96 22.53
C GLY A 472 -11.24 34.02 23.36
N PRO A 473 -10.88 32.85 22.80
CA PRO A 473 -10.04 31.89 23.49
C PRO A 473 -8.65 32.47 23.75
N VAL A 474 -8.10 32.19 24.94
CA VAL A 474 -6.76 32.63 25.36
C VAL A 474 -5.85 31.46 25.73
N THR A 475 -6.41 30.27 25.94
CA THR A 475 -5.65 29.03 26.19
C THR A 475 -6.01 27.93 25.20
N PHE A 476 -5.18 26.88 25.19
CA PHE A 476 -5.47 25.61 24.54
C PHE A 476 -6.74 24.95 25.11
N GLU A 477 -6.89 24.97 26.44
CA GLU A 477 -8.04 24.36 27.13
C GLU A 477 -9.37 25.02 26.72
N ASP A 478 -9.39 26.34 26.52
CA ASP A 478 -10.58 27.04 25.98
C ASP A 478 -11.02 26.49 24.62
N LEU A 479 -10.04 26.13 23.76
CA LEU A 479 -10.28 25.57 22.44
C LEU A 479 -10.67 24.09 22.49
N ASP A 480 -10.03 23.31 23.36
CA ASP A 480 -10.28 21.87 23.55
C ASP A 480 -11.68 21.63 24.11
N ASP A 481 -12.11 22.43 25.10
CA ASP A 481 -13.47 22.42 25.65
C ASP A 481 -14.55 22.77 24.60
N ALA A 482 -14.16 23.43 23.51
CA ALA A 482 -15.03 23.81 22.41
C ALA A 482 -15.00 22.83 21.22
N VAL A 483 -14.20 21.76 21.28
CA VAL A 483 -14.19 20.69 20.27
C VAL A 483 -15.57 20.01 20.25
N PRO A 484 -16.15 19.73 19.07
CA PRO A 484 -17.44 19.08 18.97
C PRO A 484 -17.48 17.72 19.69
N ASP A 485 -18.53 17.50 20.49
CA ASP A 485 -18.85 16.19 21.02
C ASP A 485 -19.09 15.20 19.87
N GLY A 486 -18.29 14.13 19.79
CA GLY A 486 -18.40 13.14 18.73
C GLY A 486 -17.41 12.01 18.86
N ALA A 487 -17.65 10.95 18.10
CA ALA A 487 -16.63 9.92 17.90
C ALA A 487 -15.67 10.39 16.80
N ASP A 488 -14.41 9.99 16.91
CA ASP A 488 -13.43 10.18 15.84
C ASP A 488 -13.93 9.60 14.52
N VAL A 489 -13.66 10.31 13.44
CA VAL A 489 -14.06 9.89 12.09
C VAL A 489 -13.38 8.56 11.73
N HIS A 490 -12.11 8.40 12.10
CA HIS A 490 -11.36 7.17 11.91
C HIS A 490 -10.24 7.03 12.94
N TYR A 491 -10.33 6.05 13.84
CA TYR A 491 -9.44 5.89 15.00
C TYR A 491 -7.94 6.06 14.70
N SER A 492 -7.40 5.40 13.67
CA SER A 492 -5.96 5.41 13.38
C SER A 492 -5.51 6.38 12.28
N LEU A 493 -6.43 7.08 11.62
CA LEU A 493 -6.13 7.92 10.47
C LEU A 493 -6.60 9.36 10.66
N LEU A 494 -7.78 9.51 11.26
CA LEU A 494 -8.56 10.73 11.42
C LEU A 494 -9.10 10.77 12.86
N ALA A 495 -8.17 10.84 13.81
CA ALA A 495 -8.39 10.78 15.26
C ALA A 495 -8.96 12.11 15.80
N SER A 496 -10.00 12.63 15.16
CA SER A 496 -10.73 13.82 15.56
C SER A 496 -12.20 13.72 15.13
N PRO A 497 -13.14 14.26 15.91
CA PRO A 497 -14.51 14.49 15.46
C PRO A 497 -14.55 15.40 14.22
N ALA A 498 -15.52 15.18 13.34
CA ALA A 498 -15.73 16.05 12.18
C ALA A 498 -16.27 17.42 12.61
N LEU A 499 -15.64 18.50 12.16
CA LEU A 499 -16.12 19.87 12.39
C LEU A 499 -16.89 20.36 11.15
N THR A 500 -18.19 20.60 11.29
CA THR A 500 -18.97 21.26 10.22
C THR A 500 -18.94 22.76 10.41
N ALA A 501 -18.40 23.50 9.42
CA ALA A 501 -18.28 24.95 9.45
C ALA A 501 -18.69 25.55 8.10
N GLY A 502 -19.84 26.21 8.06
CA GLY A 502 -20.45 26.70 6.82
C GLY A 502 -20.86 25.56 5.89
N GLU A 503 -20.35 25.56 4.65
CA GLU A 503 -20.60 24.51 3.64
C GLU A 503 -19.49 23.43 3.64
N LEU A 504 -18.49 23.55 4.52
CA LEU A 504 -17.35 22.65 4.59
C LEU A 504 -17.42 21.77 5.84
N VAL A 505 -16.84 20.58 5.71
CA VAL A 505 -16.55 19.68 6.82
C VAL A 505 -15.05 19.55 6.95
N ILE A 506 -14.49 19.93 8.10
CA ILE A 506 -13.07 19.83 8.40
C ILE A 506 -12.83 18.53 9.16
N ILE A 507 -11.81 17.81 8.71
CA ILE A 507 -11.40 16.53 9.28
C ILE A 507 -9.92 16.64 9.67
N GLY A 508 -9.60 16.13 10.86
CA GLY A 508 -8.26 16.15 11.43
C GLY A 508 -7.81 14.76 11.87
N GLY A 509 -6.49 14.59 11.96
CA GLY A 509 -5.85 13.46 12.61
C GLY A 509 -4.36 13.69 12.79
N THR A 510 -3.64 12.63 13.15
CA THR A 510 -2.19 12.68 13.41
C THR A 510 -1.38 13.15 12.20
N GLY A 511 -1.88 12.89 11.00
CA GLY A 511 -1.24 13.29 9.74
C GLY A 511 -1.57 14.71 9.26
N GLY A 512 -2.40 15.47 9.99
CA GLY A 512 -2.78 16.84 9.61
C GLY A 512 -4.28 17.02 9.39
N VAL A 513 -4.66 18.00 8.57
CA VAL A 513 -6.07 18.43 8.39
C VAL A 513 -6.46 18.61 6.93
N PHE A 514 -7.73 18.38 6.61
CA PHE A 514 -8.28 18.67 5.29
C PHE A 514 -9.75 19.09 5.36
N ALA A 515 -10.23 19.76 4.30
CA ALA A 515 -11.62 20.14 4.15
C ALA A 515 -12.31 19.34 3.05
N LEU A 516 -13.52 18.91 3.37
CA LEU A 516 -14.45 18.27 2.46
C LEU A 516 -15.61 19.22 2.13
N GLU A 517 -16.04 19.19 0.89
CA GLU A 517 -17.30 19.76 0.42
C GLU A 517 -18.28 18.60 0.21
N PRO A 518 -19.29 18.42 1.09
CA PRO A 518 -20.33 17.42 0.91
C PRO A 518 -21.12 17.66 -0.38
N ALA A 519 -21.76 16.61 -0.90
CA ALA A 519 -22.63 16.78 -2.06
C ALA A 519 -23.75 17.80 -1.77
N LYS A 520 -24.17 18.52 -2.82
CA LYS A 520 -25.08 19.65 -2.66
C LYS A 520 -26.42 19.20 -2.09
N GLY A 521 -26.79 19.73 -0.93
CA GLY A 521 -28.06 19.44 -0.28
C GLY A 521 -28.08 18.11 0.49
N THR A 522 -26.93 17.46 0.67
CA THR A 522 -26.78 16.28 1.54
C THR A 522 -26.02 16.65 2.80
N GLU A 523 -26.46 16.13 3.93
CA GLU A 523 -25.71 16.21 5.19
C GLU A 523 -24.54 15.22 5.16
N PHE A 524 -23.42 15.60 5.77
CA PHE A 524 -22.28 14.70 5.91
C PHE A 524 -22.55 13.67 7.01
N THR A 525 -22.62 12.39 6.62
CA THR A 525 -22.92 11.29 7.56
C THR A 525 -21.68 10.53 8.01
N GLY A 526 -20.48 11.06 7.75
CA GLY A 526 -19.21 10.39 8.02
C GLY A 526 -18.59 9.70 6.81
N LEU A 527 -17.46 9.04 7.04
CA LEU A 527 -16.78 8.18 6.09
C LEU A 527 -17.25 6.75 6.36
N ASN A 528 -18.01 6.13 5.45
CA ASN A 528 -18.69 4.85 5.66
C ASN A 528 -17.76 3.64 5.50
N SER A 529 -16.48 3.80 5.83
CA SER A 529 -15.51 2.70 5.82
C SER A 529 -15.53 1.95 7.16
N PRO A 530 -15.29 0.63 7.18
CA PRO A 530 -15.43 -0.18 8.38
C PRO A 530 -14.48 0.14 9.55
N ASN A 531 -13.54 1.09 9.43
CA ASN A 531 -12.56 1.47 10.46
C ASN A 531 -11.83 0.26 11.08
N THR A 532 -11.67 -0.81 10.30
CA THR A 532 -11.06 -2.07 10.71
C THR A 532 -10.18 -2.62 9.60
N ALA A 533 -8.93 -2.92 9.93
CA ALA A 533 -7.99 -3.50 8.99
C ALA A 533 -8.51 -4.84 8.41
N PRO A 534 -8.32 -5.11 7.12
CA PRO A 534 -8.78 -6.35 6.48
C PRO A 534 -8.13 -7.59 7.09
N LEU A 535 -8.88 -8.68 7.17
CA LEU A 535 -8.45 -9.94 7.79
C LEU A 535 -7.24 -10.52 7.07
N SER A 536 -7.24 -10.38 5.74
CA SER A 536 -6.19 -10.83 4.83
C SER A 536 -4.88 -10.05 4.93
N GLY A 537 -4.85 -8.93 5.68
CA GLY A 537 -3.66 -8.11 5.85
C GLY A 537 -3.27 -7.26 4.65
N PRO A 538 -2.05 -6.69 4.63
CA PRO A 538 -1.56 -5.87 3.53
C PRO A 538 -1.72 -6.60 2.19
N TYR A 539 -2.07 -5.85 1.14
CA TYR A 539 -2.35 -6.45 -0.17
C TYR A 539 -1.06 -6.86 -0.89
N ALA A 540 -0.12 -5.91 -1.02
CA ALA A 540 1.20 -6.11 -1.60
C ALA A 540 2.18 -5.05 -1.07
N ALA A 541 3.47 -5.24 -1.35
CA ALA A 541 4.48 -4.23 -1.07
C ALA A 541 4.44 -3.11 -2.13
N VAL A 542 4.58 -1.86 -1.67
CA VAL A 542 4.75 -0.67 -2.50
C VAL A 542 6.23 -0.31 -2.51
N ALA A 543 6.78 0.03 -3.67
CA ALA A 543 8.22 0.18 -3.90
C ALA A 543 8.81 1.36 -3.11
N ASP A 544 8.13 2.49 -3.20
CA ASP A 544 8.59 3.79 -2.71
C ASP A 544 7.46 4.46 -1.94
N ALA A 545 7.81 5.44 -1.11
CA ALA A 545 6.83 6.28 -0.45
C ALA A 545 6.07 7.17 -1.43
N THR A 546 4.88 7.60 -1.03
CA THR A 546 4.13 8.65 -1.69
C THR A 546 4.81 10.00 -1.45
N THR A 547 4.99 10.77 -2.52
CA THR A 547 5.52 12.14 -2.47
C THR A 547 4.60 13.08 -3.25
N PRO A 548 4.67 14.40 -3.00
CA PRO A 548 3.94 15.34 -3.83
C PRO A 548 4.34 15.20 -5.31
N VAL A 549 3.37 15.30 -6.21
CA VAL A 549 3.61 15.40 -7.65
C VAL A 549 4.52 16.60 -7.91
N ASP A 550 5.48 16.39 -8.81
CA ASP A 550 6.53 17.34 -9.17
C ASP A 550 7.51 17.72 -8.03
N ALA A 551 7.53 16.98 -6.92
CA ALA A 551 8.59 17.13 -5.93
C ALA A 551 9.96 16.82 -6.58
N PRO A 552 10.98 17.67 -6.33
CA PRO A 552 12.33 17.35 -6.78
C PRO A 552 12.82 16.07 -6.07
N PRO A 553 13.84 15.39 -6.64
CA PRO A 553 14.53 14.33 -5.92
C PRO A 553 15.05 14.83 -4.56
N PRO A 554 15.13 13.97 -3.54
CA PRO A 554 15.65 14.34 -2.24
C PRO A 554 17.04 14.97 -2.34
N GLY A 555 17.30 15.98 -1.52
CA GLY A 555 18.60 16.66 -1.53
C GLY A 555 18.85 17.55 -0.31
N PRO A 556 20.03 18.18 -0.21
CA PRO A 556 20.37 19.01 0.95
C PRO A 556 19.44 20.22 1.14
N ALA A 557 18.75 20.65 0.09
CA ALA A 557 17.77 21.73 0.14
C ALA A 557 16.58 21.41 1.06
N ASP A 558 16.26 20.12 1.26
CA ASP A 558 15.16 19.69 2.14
C ASP A 558 15.44 20.03 3.61
N LEU A 559 16.71 20.15 4.02
CA LEU A 559 17.09 20.58 5.37
C LEU A 559 16.66 22.03 5.66
N ALA A 560 16.71 22.90 4.66
CA ALA A 560 16.22 24.27 4.79
C ALA A 560 14.69 24.32 4.94
N GLU A 561 13.97 23.34 4.36
CA GLU A 561 12.53 23.20 4.54
C GLU A 561 12.18 22.62 5.94
N LEU A 562 13.02 21.71 6.46
CA LEU A 562 12.85 21.08 7.78
C LEU A 562 13.13 22.01 8.97
N TYR A 563 14.16 22.86 8.86
CA TYR A 563 14.67 23.68 9.96
C TYR A 563 14.56 25.20 9.70
N GLY A 564 14.18 25.58 8.50
CA GLY A 564 14.17 26.97 8.05
C GLY A 564 15.54 27.44 7.54
N PRO A 565 15.56 28.44 6.64
CA PRO A 565 16.82 28.93 6.05
C PRO A 565 17.76 29.58 7.08
N GLY A 566 17.23 30.08 8.20
CA GLY A 566 18.03 30.67 9.27
C GLY A 566 18.85 29.65 10.07
N ALA A 567 18.50 28.36 10.00
CA ALA A 567 19.27 27.29 10.62
C ALA A 567 20.42 26.79 9.73
N ILE A 568 20.60 27.34 8.52
CA ILE A 568 21.60 26.88 7.56
C ILE A 568 22.75 27.89 7.49
N ARG A 569 23.98 27.43 7.77
CA ARG A 569 25.19 28.24 7.56
C ARG A 569 25.80 27.92 6.20
N VAL A 570 25.54 28.79 5.23
CA VAL A 570 26.27 28.80 3.95
C VAL A 570 27.63 29.47 4.17
N LEU A 571 28.70 28.86 3.66
CA LEU A 571 30.07 29.36 3.85
C LEU A 571 30.60 30.04 2.58
N ALA A 572 31.27 31.17 2.75
CA ALA A 572 32.06 31.76 1.68
C ALA A 572 33.34 30.93 1.41
N ASP A 573 33.90 31.01 0.20
CA ASP A 573 35.06 30.22 -0.22
C ASP A 573 36.28 30.37 0.72
N ASP A 574 36.42 31.53 1.36
CA ASP A 574 37.48 31.85 2.32
C ASP A 574 37.21 31.37 3.75
N GLU A 575 35.97 31.03 4.08
CA GLU A 575 35.59 30.40 5.35
C GLU A 575 35.74 28.87 5.31
N ILE A 576 35.82 28.28 4.11
CA ILE A 576 36.00 26.84 3.93
C ILE A 576 37.47 26.46 4.18
N PRO A 577 37.78 25.49 5.06
CA PRO A 577 39.16 25.09 5.35
C PRO A 577 39.95 24.73 4.10
N ALA A 578 41.18 25.25 3.98
CA ALA A 578 42.07 24.90 2.86
C ALA A 578 42.40 23.40 2.78
N ALA A 579 42.31 22.70 3.93
CA ALA A 579 42.51 21.26 4.05
C ALA A 579 41.36 20.43 3.44
N LEU A 580 40.17 21.00 3.25
CA LEU A 580 39.08 20.38 2.50
C LEU A 580 39.33 20.61 1.00
N THR A 581 40.02 19.66 0.36
CA THR A 581 40.41 19.77 -1.05
C THR A 581 39.43 19.12 -2.01
N ASP A 582 38.48 18.33 -1.51
CA ASP A 582 37.42 17.77 -2.35
C ASP A 582 36.49 18.89 -2.89
N ASP A 583 36.48 19.06 -4.22
CA ASP A 583 35.73 20.13 -4.88
C ASP A 583 34.21 19.98 -4.69
N ALA A 584 33.70 18.75 -4.54
CA ALA A 584 32.27 18.53 -4.35
C ALA A 584 31.82 19.00 -2.96
N ALA A 585 32.53 18.60 -1.90
CA ALA A 585 32.26 19.03 -0.53
C ALA A 585 32.36 20.56 -0.39
N ARG A 586 33.37 21.20 -1.00
CA ARG A 586 33.49 22.66 -1.02
C ARG A 586 32.28 23.33 -1.67
N ARG A 587 31.84 22.84 -2.85
CA ARG A 587 30.63 23.35 -3.52
C ARG A 587 29.38 23.16 -2.67
N THR A 588 29.26 22.04 -1.97
CA THR A 588 28.12 21.77 -1.09
C THR A 588 28.07 22.76 0.07
N LEU A 589 29.19 23.04 0.73
CA LEU A 589 29.27 24.06 1.80
C LEU A 589 28.95 25.48 1.29
N ALA A 590 29.39 25.81 0.08
CA ALA A 590 29.16 27.12 -0.51
C ALA A 590 27.75 27.32 -1.08
N ARG A 591 27.09 26.24 -1.52
CA ARG A 591 25.76 26.30 -2.15
C ARG A 591 24.63 26.00 -1.17
N PHE A 592 24.79 24.98 -0.34
CA PHE A 592 23.76 24.47 0.56
C PHE A 592 24.10 24.73 2.03
N GLY A 593 25.39 24.72 2.40
CA GLY A 593 25.82 24.98 3.77
C GLY A 593 25.67 23.79 4.72
N LEU A 594 25.92 24.04 6.00
CA LEU A 594 25.71 23.07 7.08
C LEU A 594 24.47 23.45 7.91
N PRO A 595 23.57 22.51 8.22
CA PRO A 595 22.44 22.76 9.09
C PRO A 595 22.90 22.85 10.55
N ALA A 596 22.29 23.73 11.32
CA ALA A 596 22.35 23.73 12.77
C ALA A 596 21.31 22.76 13.28
N LEU A 597 21.80 21.63 13.75
CA LEU A 597 20.99 20.47 14.07
C LEU A 597 21.38 19.95 15.44
N ASN A 598 20.38 19.72 16.28
CA ASN A 598 20.54 19.08 17.56
C ASN A 598 19.28 18.23 17.79
N ASP A 599 19.28 17.04 17.16
CA ASP A 599 18.10 16.18 17.19
C ASP A 599 18.13 15.23 18.38
N GLN A 600 16.93 14.94 18.90
CA GLN A 600 16.70 13.99 19.99
C GLN A 600 17.14 12.55 19.68
N TRP A 601 17.30 12.21 18.39
CA TRP A 601 17.78 10.90 17.93
C TRP A 601 19.30 10.79 17.88
N GLY A 602 20.02 11.71 18.53
CA GLY A 602 21.45 11.58 18.77
C GLY A 602 22.35 12.02 17.62
N LEU A 603 21.83 12.72 16.60
CA LEU A 603 22.64 13.39 15.58
C LEU A 603 22.69 14.89 15.88
N GLY A 604 23.88 15.48 15.84
CA GLY A 604 24.11 16.91 15.97
C GLY A 604 25.07 17.42 14.91
N ILE A 605 24.73 18.54 14.27
CA ILE A 605 25.61 19.28 13.35
C ILE A 605 25.66 20.72 13.86
N SER A 606 26.87 21.20 14.15
CA SER A 606 27.09 22.47 14.87
C SER A 606 27.87 23.42 13.97
N PRO A 607 27.21 24.12 13.02
CA PRO A 607 27.89 24.87 11.97
C PRO A 607 28.61 26.12 12.48
N TRP A 608 28.33 26.55 13.70
CA TRP A 608 29.04 27.64 14.39
C TRP A 608 29.97 27.16 15.50
N GLY A 609 30.15 25.84 15.64
CA GLY A 609 30.74 25.22 16.82
C GLY A 609 29.75 25.11 17.98
N GLU A 610 30.16 24.43 19.04
CA GLU A 610 29.42 24.32 20.31
C GLU A 610 30.40 24.30 21.49
N ASP A 611 29.88 24.39 22.72
CA ASP A 611 30.71 24.31 23.93
C ASP A 611 31.51 23.00 23.94
N GLY A 612 32.81 23.10 23.65
CA GLY A 612 33.74 21.96 23.63
C GLY A 612 34.34 21.61 22.27
N PHE A 613 33.91 22.21 21.15
CA PHE A 613 34.66 22.15 19.89
C PHE A 613 34.31 23.26 18.87
N ASP A 614 35.31 23.66 18.08
CA ASP A 614 35.14 24.55 16.93
C ASP A 614 34.80 23.75 15.66
N VAL A 615 33.86 24.24 14.85
CA VAL A 615 33.57 23.65 13.54
C VAL A 615 34.84 23.62 12.67
N PHE A 616 35.06 22.51 11.98
CA PHE A 616 36.26 22.17 11.21
C PHE A 616 37.56 22.04 11.99
N ALA A 617 37.53 21.96 13.33
CA ALA A 617 38.69 21.54 14.08
C ALA A 617 39.13 20.13 13.63
N GLU A 618 40.45 19.96 13.44
CA GLU A 618 41.02 18.65 13.11
C GLU A 618 40.96 17.72 14.34
N VAL A 619 40.45 16.51 14.14
CA VAL A 619 40.34 15.48 15.18
C VAL A 619 41.18 14.26 14.79
N PRO A 620 42.06 13.76 15.68
CA PRO A 620 42.83 12.56 15.38
C PRO A 620 41.95 11.30 15.47
N TRP A 621 42.22 10.32 14.62
CA TRP A 621 41.62 8.99 14.78
C TRP A 621 42.20 8.27 16.01
N PRO A 622 41.37 7.68 16.89
CA PRO A 622 41.85 6.93 18.04
C PRO A 622 42.80 5.79 17.65
N SER A 623 43.84 5.56 18.45
CA SER A 623 44.80 4.46 18.25
C SER A 623 44.46 3.21 19.07
N ASP A 624 43.27 3.16 19.68
CA ASP A 624 42.86 2.07 20.53
C ASP A 624 42.68 0.77 19.74
N PRO A 625 43.20 -0.38 20.22
CA PRO A 625 43.24 -1.63 19.47
C PRO A 625 41.87 -2.26 19.18
N GLY A 626 40.78 -1.71 19.74
CA GLY A 626 39.41 -2.12 19.48
C GLY A 626 38.61 -1.16 18.59
N ILE A 627 39.25 -0.11 18.05
CA ILE A 627 38.64 0.85 17.11
C ILE A 627 39.29 0.65 15.75
N GLN A 628 38.50 0.26 14.75
CA GLN A 628 38.98 0.07 13.40
C GLN A 628 39.35 1.41 12.76
N ALA A 629 40.52 1.48 12.12
CA ALA A 629 40.92 2.64 11.34
C ALA A 629 40.17 2.69 9.99
N PRO A 630 39.81 3.88 9.50
CA PRO A 630 39.15 4.07 8.22
C PRO A 630 40.16 3.90 7.07
N ALA A 631 39.68 3.88 5.83
CA ALA A 631 40.55 3.87 4.65
C ALA A 631 41.16 5.27 4.40
N GLU A 632 40.45 6.29 4.83
CA GLU A 632 40.78 7.71 4.75
C GLU A 632 41.95 8.06 5.69
N THR A 633 42.78 9.00 5.27
CA THR A 633 43.99 9.40 6.03
C THR A 633 43.85 10.74 6.76
N GLY A 634 42.73 11.45 6.57
CA GLY A 634 42.54 12.79 7.07
C GLY A 634 43.28 13.86 6.25
N PRO A 635 43.29 15.12 6.73
CA PRO A 635 42.82 15.55 8.06
C PRO A 635 41.30 15.39 8.22
N PHE A 636 40.88 14.95 9.40
CA PHE A 636 39.47 14.75 9.73
C PHE A 636 38.91 16.01 10.38
N LEU A 637 38.07 16.74 9.65
CA LEU A 637 37.52 18.03 10.06
C LEU A 637 36.16 17.83 10.73
N ARG A 638 36.04 18.16 12.01
CA ARG A 638 34.80 17.94 12.77
C ARG A 638 33.67 18.86 12.33
N ILE A 639 32.49 18.30 12.10
CA ILE A 639 31.26 19.04 11.77
C ILE A 639 30.16 18.87 12.82
N GLY A 640 30.29 17.87 13.70
CA GLY A 640 29.22 17.52 14.62
C GLY A 640 29.54 16.32 15.50
N TRP A 641 28.47 15.63 15.88
CA TRP A 641 28.50 14.38 16.62
C TRP A 641 27.32 13.49 16.21
N TRP A 642 27.47 12.18 16.37
CA TRP A 642 26.42 11.22 16.10
C TRP A 642 26.51 10.04 17.06
N MET A 643 25.45 9.79 17.82
CA MET A 643 25.33 8.74 18.85
C MET A 643 26.57 8.71 19.75
N GLY A 644 26.95 9.87 20.31
CA GLY A 644 28.14 10.01 21.17
C GLY A 644 29.51 10.07 20.48
N GLY A 645 29.60 9.65 19.20
CA GLY A 645 30.83 9.72 18.40
C GLY A 645 31.02 11.08 17.72
N ALA A 646 32.26 11.44 17.37
CA ALA A 646 32.53 12.67 16.61
C ALA A 646 32.22 12.48 15.13
N LEU A 647 31.47 13.41 14.54
CA LEU A 647 31.15 13.40 13.11
C LEU A 647 32.15 14.29 12.36
N VAL A 648 32.85 13.73 11.39
CA VAL A 648 33.96 14.39 10.68
C VAL A 648 33.83 14.25 9.16
N VAL A 649 34.41 15.21 8.44
CA VAL A 649 34.61 15.17 6.99
C VAL A 649 36.10 14.94 6.72
N ASP A 650 36.45 13.96 5.91
CA ASP A 650 37.80 13.76 5.41
C ASP A 650 38.14 14.85 4.39
N GLY A 651 39.22 15.61 4.64
CA GLY A 651 39.61 16.74 3.80
C GLY A 651 39.85 16.38 2.32
N PRO A 652 40.65 15.34 2.02
CA PRO A 652 40.95 14.94 0.65
C PRO A 652 39.77 14.34 -0.14
N THR A 653 38.95 13.50 0.49
CA THR A 653 37.89 12.73 -0.21
C THR A 653 36.49 13.32 -0.06
N GLY A 654 36.26 14.18 0.94
CA GLY A 654 34.93 14.68 1.27
C GLY A 654 34.01 13.63 1.92
N HIS A 655 34.52 12.43 2.20
CA HIS A 655 33.76 11.37 2.88
C HIS A 655 33.40 11.81 4.29
N VAL A 656 32.20 11.42 4.74
CA VAL A 656 31.73 11.70 6.10
C VAL A 656 31.88 10.43 6.93
N LEU A 657 32.51 10.55 8.09
CA LEU A 657 32.83 9.43 8.98
C LEU A 657 32.32 9.72 10.40
N ARG A 658 31.94 8.66 11.12
CA ARG A 658 31.74 8.72 12.57
C ARG A 658 32.96 8.11 13.28
N ILE A 659 33.64 8.91 14.09
CA ILE A 659 34.69 8.44 15.00
C ILE A 659 34.00 7.84 16.24
N PRO A 660 34.17 6.54 16.54
CA PRO A 660 33.59 5.92 17.73
C PRO A 660 34.11 6.55 19.03
N SER A 661 33.26 6.62 20.06
CA SER A 661 33.66 7.11 21.38
C SER A 661 34.39 6.06 22.21
N GLU A 662 34.02 4.78 22.06
CA GLU A 662 34.66 3.65 22.74
C GLU A 662 34.68 2.37 21.85
N PRO A 663 35.51 1.37 22.20
CA PRO A 663 35.50 0.07 21.52
C PRO A 663 34.16 -0.68 21.68
N GLY A 664 33.76 -1.45 20.65
CA GLY A 664 32.57 -2.33 20.70
C GLY A 664 31.27 -1.71 20.19
N GLU A 665 31.34 -0.53 19.57
CA GLU A 665 30.21 0.18 18.97
C GLU A 665 29.89 -0.27 17.52
N ASP A 666 30.09 -1.54 17.16
CA ASP A 666 29.92 -2.03 15.77
C ASP A 666 28.50 -1.80 15.22
N HIS A 667 27.50 -1.80 16.10
CA HIS A 667 26.10 -1.52 15.79
C HIS A 667 25.80 -0.04 15.50
N LEU A 668 26.76 0.86 15.78
CA LEU A 668 26.75 2.29 15.46
C LEU A 668 27.88 2.65 14.48
N ALA A 669 28.45 1.66 13.80
CA ALA A 669 29.50 1.90 12.81
C ALA A 669 28.99 2.79 11.67
N ALA A 670 29.81 3.73 11.24
CA ALA A 670 29.57 4.56 10.06
C ALA A 670 30.90 4.91 9.37
N LEU A 671 31.51 3.86 8.77
CA LEU A 671 32.81 3.88 8.09
C LEU A 671 32.68 3.40 6.63
N PRO A 672 32.30 4.27 5.69
CA PRO A 672 31.88 5.66 5.87
C PRO A 672 30.39 5.79 6.26
N ALA A 673 30.00 6.95 6.78
CA ALA A 673 28.60 7.35 6.91
C ALA A 673 28.00 7.75 5.56
N ALA A 674 28.83 8.36 4.70
CA ALA A 674 28.56 8.65 3.29
C ALA A 674 29.88 8.88 2.54
N THR A 675 29.88 8.61 1.24
CA THR A 675 31.01 8.84 0.31
C THR A 675 31.11 10.29 -0.18
N GLY A 676 30.33 11.21 0.41
CA GLY A 676 30.43 12.63 0.12
C GLY A 676 29.51 13.46 1.02
N LEU A 677 29.86 14.73 1.22
CA LEU A 677 29.07 15.64 2.07
C LEU A 677 27.66 15.92 1.52
N GLU A 678 27.49 16.01 0.20
CA GLU A 678 26.17 16.20 -0.41
C GLU A 678 25.25 15.00 -0.16
N ASN A 679 25.76 13.78 -0.37
CA ASN A 679 25.05 12.54 -0.07
C ASN A 679 24.72 12.48 1.42
N PHE A 680 25.68 12.78 2.30
CA PHE A 680 25.45 12.79 3.74
C PHE A 680 24.28 13.71 4.13
N LEU A 681 24.29 14.97 3.68
CA LEU A 681 23.22 15.91 4.01
C LEU A 681 21.87 15.50 3.41
N THR A 682 21.87 14.89 2.23
CA THR A 682 20.66 14.30 1.62
C THR A 682 20.11 13.14 2.46
N MET A 683 20.99 12.25 2.91
CA MET A 683 20.67 11.13 3.78
C MET A 683 20.15 11.60 5.14
N VAL A 684 20.75 12.64 5.72
CA VAL A 684 20.26 13.28 6.96
C VAL A 684 18.83 13.80 6.77
N ALA A 685 18.55 14.50 5.67
CA ALA A 685 17.20 15.00 5.38
C ALA A 685 16.16 13.87 5.27
N LEU A 686 16.50 12.79 4.55
CA LEU A 686 15.67 11.60 4.41
C LEU A 686 15.43 10.92 5.77
N TRP A 687 16.50 10.76 6.56
CA TRP A 687 16.46 10.11 7.86
C TRP A 687 15.56 10.85 8.86
N ILE A 688 15.72 12.18 8.97
CA ILE A 688 14.90 13.04 9.84
C ILE A 688 13.45 13.05 9.37
N THR A 689 13.23 13.17 8.06
CA THR A 689 11.86 13.12 7.50
C THR A 689 11.20 11.79 7.84
N GLY A 690 11.93 10.68 7.70
CA GLY A 690 11.45 9.35 8.06
C GLY A 690 11.13 9.21 9.54
N LEU A 691 12.01 9.69 10.44
CA LEU A 691 11.80 9.61 11.88
C LEU A 691 10.62 10.47 12.35
N ARG A 692 10.52 11.71 11.86
CA ARG A 692 9.37 12.59 12.15
C ARG A 692 8.07 12.03 11.59
N THR A 693 8.12 11.41 10.41
CA THR A 693 6.95 10.72 9.83
C THR A 693 6.56 9.50 10.67
N LYS A 694 7.51 8.67 11.09
CA LYS A 694 7.29 7.50 11.97
C LYS A 694 6.59 7.90 13.27
N ALA A 695 6.98 9.02 13.87
CA ALA A 695 6.37 9.53 15.11
C ALA A 695 4.89 9.90 14.97
N ALA A 696 4.41 10.20 13.75
CA ALA A 696 3.01 10.55 13.47
C ALA A 696 2.13 9.35 13.05
N ILE A 697 2.72 8.16 12.84
CA ILE A 697 2.03 6.97 12.34
C ILE A 697 1.64 6.06 13.50
N GLU A 698 0.33 5.82 13.65
CA GLU A 698 -0.19 4.84 14.60
C GLU A 698 -0.24 3.40 14.03
N ASN A 699 -0.28 3.26 12.71
CA ASN A 699 -0.41 1.97 12.04
C ASN A 699 0.93 1.24 11.95
N ARG A 700 1.05 0.09 12.62
CA ARG A 700 2.27 -0.73 12.64
C ARG A 700 2.74 -1.21 11.27
N ASP A 701 1.81 -1.57 10.38
CA ASP A 701 2.16 -2.07 9.03
C ASP A 701 2.75 -0.91 8.20
N GLU A 702 2.20 0.30 8.31
CA GLU A 702 2.76 1.50 7.67
C GLU A 702 4.14 1.87 8.26
N THR A 703 4.31 1.85 9.59
CA THR A 703 5.61 2.14 10.23
C THR A 703 6.71 1.20 9.75
N HIS A 704 6.38 -0.09 9.56
CA HIS A 704 7.31 -1.06 9.03
C HIS A 704 7.70 -0.75 7.57
N LEU A 705 6.72 -0.44 6.72
CA LEU A 705 6.95 -0.08 5.32
C LEU A 705 7.76 1.22 5.20
N LEU A 706 7.42 2.24 5.97
CA LEU A 706 8.15 3.52 6.00
C LEU A 706 9.63 3.29 6.33
N THR A 707 9.92 2.46 7.32
CA THR A 707 11.30 2.14 7.69
C THR A 707 12.06 1.53 6.51
N GLN A 708 11.43 0.60 5.78
CA GLN A 708 12.04 0.02 4.58
C GLN A 708 12.24 1.04 3.46
N HIS A 709 11.27 1.93 3.23
CA HIS A 709 11.37 3.00 2.23
C HIS A 709 12.51 3.96 2.54
N VAL A 710 12.62 4.41 3.80
CA VAL A 710 13.68 5.34 4.20
C VAL A 710 15.04 4.68 4.06
N LEU A 711 15.23 3.47 4.58
CA LEU A 711 16.51 2.76 4.47
C LEU A 711 16.88 2.46 3.00
N GLY A 712 15.90 2.09 2.17
CA GLY A 712 16.09 1.94 0.73
C GLY A 712 16.49 3.24 0.05
N ALA A 713 15.90 4.37 0.43
CA ALA A 713 16.25 5.69 -0.10
C ALA A 713 17.65 6.15 0.35
N LEU A 714 18.06 5.84 1.59
CA LEU A 714 19.43 6.09 2.06
C LEU A 714 20.45 5.30 1.24
N TRP A 715 20.17 4.01 0.98
CA TRP A 715 21.01 3.17 0.14
C TRP A 715 21.07 3.66 -1.32
N ALA A 716 19.95 4.14 -1.87
CA ALA A 716 19.91 4.71 -3.21
C ALA A 716 20.68 6.04 -3.32
N ALA A 717 20.70 6.85 -2.26
CA ALA A 717 21.47 8.10 -2.19
C ALA A 717 22.97 7.84 -2.08
N ASP A 718 23.37 6.85 -1.29
CA ASP A 718 24.75 6.41 -1.16
C ASP A 718 24.81 4.91 -0.82
N THR A 719 25.20 4.08 -1.78
CA THR A 719 25.18 2.62 -1.58
C THR A 719 26.20 2.15 -0.54
N THR A 720 27.29 2.89 -0.33
CA THR A 720 28.33 2.52 0.64
C THR A 720 27.99 3.06 2.02
N GLY A 721 27.57 4.32 2.11
CA GLY A 721 27.18 4.94 3.37
C GLY A 721 25.83 4.47 3.91
N GLY A 722 24.89 4.15 3.03
CA GLY A 722 23.54 3.68 3.39
C GLY A 722 23.52 2.32 4.07
N ASP A 723 24.58 1.51 3.89
CA ASP A 723 24.77 0.24 4.60
C ASP A 723 25.27 0.43 6.04
N ALA A 724 25.61 1.66 6.46
CA ALA A 724 26.08 1.93 7.81
C ALA A 724 24.99 1.61 8.87
N PRO A 725 25.27 0.71 9.84
CA PRO A 725 24.30 0.32 10.87
C PRO A 725 23.68 1.49 11.65
N ALA A 726 24.42 2.59 11.82
CA ALA A 726 23.98 3.77 12.55
C ALA A 726 22.67 4.37 12.01
N TRP A 727 22.41 4.31 10.69
CA TRP A 727 21.17 4.80 10.09
C TRP A 727 19.94 4.02 10.55
N SER A 728 20.06 2.70 10.63
CA SER A 728 18.97 1.80 11.04
C SER A 728 18.70 1.82 12.54
N TYR A 729 19.70 2.20 13.35
CA TYR A 729 19.64 2.09 14.80
C TYR A 729 18.46 2.84 15.43
N ALA A 730 18.23 4.10 15.04
CA ALA A 730 17.12 4.90 15.57
C ALA A 730 15.75 4.35 15.15
N PHE A 731 15.62 3.78 13.95
CA PHE A 731 14.35 3.17 13.55
C PHE A 731 14.01 1.91 14.36
N LEU A 732 15.01 1.15 14.80
CA LEU A 732 14.85 -0.13 15.48
C LEU A 732 14.78 -0.04 17.01
N ASN A 733 15.23 1.08 17.59
CA ASN A 733 15.36 1.24 19.06
C ASN A 733 14.57 2.44 19.63
N ASP A 734 13.75 3.09 18.81
CA ASP A 734 12.81 4.17 19.19
C ASP A 734 11.37 3.65 19.26
#